data_AF-A0A4Y8ZKD2-F1
#
_entry.id   AF-A0A4Y8ZKD2-F1
#
_cell.length_a   1.000
_cell.length_b   1.000
_cell.length_c   1.000
_cell.angle_alpha   90.00
_cell.angle_beta   90.00
_cell.angle_gamma   90.00
#
_symmetry.space_group_name_H-M   'P 1'
#
loop_
_entity.id
_entity.type
_entity.pdbx_description
1 polymer ?
#
loop_
_entity_poly.entity_id
_entity_poly.type
_entity_poly.pdbx_seq_one_letter_code
_entity_poly.pdbx_strand_id
1 'polypeptide(L)'
;MTLTGIVKIDGSGGNDRLTGSIGADTIAGGAGNDTAAGGDGNDILEGGAGNDVLDGGLGDDVFRYNFSSAGDGYDAVDGGDGYDTILATGTNAWIGLSTLAGVEAISSGGFSGVAIWGAGGNDKLNFSGITLSGIVKIDAAGGDDVLIGSAGADTLAGGAGNDWIDGGLGNDVIDGGAGTDTADYASRTTAMTISLAVTTSQAVMVGESDQLVAIENVIGGSGGDTITGSSAANVLSGGAGNDVLTGGAGNDALDGGVGDDVFRYNYSTGGDGYDAVTGGDGYDTIAATGANAWIGLISLSGIEAITSGGFTGVNVFGFTGADTLDFSGVTLTGIGKIDGAAGNDILTGSAGDDLIYGATGNDRIEGGLGTDTAGFAGAKATYTITTSAGSISVVDTATTTDGNEGTDTLSGIEHLKFKDQTVGIASPIVLDLDGDGVELVDLAASRARFDFDGDGARERTGWIGKGDGLLVYDRNGDGRIFGANELSFIGDKPGALSDLDGLSAFDSNRDGLFSAKDAAWADFRIWKDKDLDGVQDKGELLSMRKAGVASITLTGAATEQSWEWGENIVINHGQFTRTNGRSGSLADVALNYDPADQQQQGAFRGGEWFERLFPILPVEHDAVVSYELLPMLPAAPEF
;
A
#
# COMPACT_ATOMS: atom_id res chain seq x y z
N MET A 1 -55.61 -24.00 -37.70
CA MET A 1 -56.29 -22.85 -38.32
C MET A 1 -55.56 -21.66 -37.75
N THR A 2 -54.59 -21.12 -38.48
CA THR A 2 -53.89 -19.90 -38.09
C THR A 2 -54.90 -18.77 -38.14
N LEU A 3 -55.15 -18.12 -37.00
CA LEU A 3 -55.86 -16.84 -37.00
C LEU A 3 -54.92 -15.82 -37.65
N THR A 4 -55.42 -15.06 -38.62
CA THR A 4 -54.62 -14.14 -39.45
C THR A 4 -55.17 -12.71 -39.39
N GLY A 5 -55.74 -12.30 -38.26
CA GLY A 5 -56.30 -10.97 -38.08
C GLY A 5 -56.45 -10.63 -36.61
N ILE A 6 -56.57 -9.33 -36.31
CA ILE A 6 -56.54 -8.76 -34.96
C ILE A 6 -57.33 -9.61 -33.95
N VAL A 7 -56.61 -10.23 -33.02
CA VAL A 7 -57.16 -11.02 -31.93
C VAL A 7 -57.12 -10.19 -30.65
N LYS A 8 -58.27 -10.11 -29.98
CA LYS A 8 -58.32 -9.65 -28.59
C LYS A 8 -58.38 -10.87 -27.68
N ILE A 9 -57.39 -11.03 -26.81
CA ILE A 9 -57.28 -12.13 -25.84
C ILE A 9 -57.37 -11.54 -24.43
N ASP A 10 -58.14 -12.17 -23.55
CA ASP A 10 -58.34 -11.74 -22.15
C ASP A 10 -58.32 -13.00 -21.28
N GLY A 11 -57.31 -13.13 -20.41
CA GLY A 11 -57.12 -14.23 -19.46
C GLY A 11 -58.07 -14.17 -18.28
N SER A 12 -58.54 -12.96 -17.95
CA SER A 12 -59.42 -12.61 -16.83
C SER A 12 -58.78 -12.73 -15.45
N GLY A 13 -58.71 -13.93 -14.85
CA GLY A 13 -58.12 -14.07 -13.53
C GLY A 13 -57.73 -15.51 -13.24
N GLY A 14 -56.66 -15.68 -12.47
CA GLY A 14 -55.88 -16.90 -12.43
C GLY A 14 -54.50 -16.67 -13.04
N ASN A 15 -53.70 -17.73 -13.11
CA ASN A 15 -52.41 -17.68 -13.82
C ASN A 15 -52.65 -18.28 -15.21
N ASP A 16 -52.69 -17.42 -16.21
CA ASP A 16 -53.07 -17.75 -17.58
C ASP A 16 -51.85 -17.85 -18.50
N ARG A 17 -51.98 -18.64 -19.58
CA ARG A 17 -50.99 -18.71 -20.65
C ARG A 17 -51.65 -18.31 -21.96
N LEU A 18 -51.28 -17.14 -22.45
CA LEU A 18 -51.88 -16.48 -23.61
C LEU A 18 -50.85 -16.45 -24.75
N THR A 19 -51.32 -16.64 -25.98
CA THR A 19 -50.46 -16.60 -27.16
C THR A 19 -51.26 -15.97 -28.29
N GLY A 20 -50.72 -14.89 -28.85
CA GLY A 20 -51.26 -14.24 -30.03
C GLY A 20 -51.00 -15.04 -31.30
N SER A 21 -51.20 -14.36 -32.40
CA SER A 21 -51.26 -14.88 -33.76
C SER A 21 -50.07 -14.38 -34.57
N ILE A 22 -50.23 -14.23 -35.88
CA ILE A 22 -49.18 -13.72 -36.77
C ILE A 22 -49.44 -12.27 -37.22
N GLY A 23 -50.38 -11.59 -36.58
CA GLY A 23 -50.68 -10.20 -36.87
C GLY A 23 -51.10 -9.48 -35.60
N ALA A 24 -51.14 -8.14 -35.67
CA ALA A 24 -51.35 -7.27 -34.52
C ALA A 24 -52.50 -7.68 -33.57
N ASP A 25 -52.15 -8.02 -32.35
CA ASP A 25 -53.02 -8.53 -31.31
C ASP A 25 -53.12 -7.58 -30.10
N THR A 26 -54.13 -7.82 -29.26
CA THR A 26 -54.26 -7.14 -27.97
C THR A 26 -54.52 -8.20 -26.92
N ILE A 27 -53.56 -8.39 -26.02
CA ILE A 27 -53.56 -9.44 -25.02
C ILE A 27 -53.61 -8.79 -23.64
N ALA A 28 -54.60 -9.16 -22.83
CA ALA A 28 -54.70 -8.79 -21.42
C ALA A 28 -54.62 -10.07 -20.57
N GLY A 29 -53.68 -10.15 -19.64
CA GLY A 29 -53.54 -11.24 -18.67
C GLY A 29 -54.68 -11.23 -17.68
N GLY A 30 -54.79 -10.13 -16.93
CA GLY A 30 -55.86 -9.89 -15.97
C GLY A 30 -55.33 -9.86 -14.55
N ALA A 31 -55.63 -10.87 -13.74
CA ALA A 31 -55.17 -10.93 -12.35
C ALA A 31 -54.60 -12.32 -12.03
N GLY A 32 -53.39 -12.37 -11.48
CA GLY A 32 -52.61 -13.57 -11.29
C GLY A 32 -51.28 -13.44 -12.04
N ASN A 33 -50.43 -14.46 -11.97
CA ASN A 33 -49.14 -14.44 -12.64
C ASN A 33 -49.27 -15.11 -14.00
N ASP A 34 -49.38 -14.29 -15.03
CA ASP A 34 -49.69 -14.67 -16.39
C ASP A 34 -48.43 -14.84 -17.25
N THR A 35 -48.56 -15.54 -18.36
CA THR A 35 -47.55 -15.60 -19.42
C THR A 35 -48.21 -15.27 -20.75
N ALA A 36 -47.87 -14.13 -21.32
CA ALA A 36 -48.42 -13.64 -22.58
C ALA A 36 -47.32 -13.50 -23.63
N ALA A 37 -47.54 -14.10 -24.80
CA ALA A 37 -46.68 -13.93 -25.97
C ALA A 37 -47.47 -13.31 -27.13
N GLY A 38 -46.99 -12.21 -27.71
CA GLY A 38 -47.59 -11.51 -28.85
C GLY A 38 -47.54 -12.35 -30.13
N GLY A 39 -46.33 -12.72 -30.54
CA GLY A 39 -46.12 -13.55 -31.73
C GLY A 39 -45.47 -12.74 -32.85
N ASP A 40 -46.02 -12.80 -34.07
CA ASP A 40 -45.60 -11.86 -35.12
C ASP A 40 -46.63 -10.72 -35.18
N GLY A 41 -46.20 -9.50 -35.48
CA GLY A 41 -47.08 -8.35 -35.65
C GLY A 41 -46.72 -7.23 -34.69
N ASN A 42 -47.53 -6.17 -34.67
CA ASN A 42 -47.35 -5.07 -33.72
C ASN A 42 -48.44 -5.21 -32.66
N ASP A 43 -48.08 -5.77 -31.52
CA ASP A 43 -48.98 -6.24 -30.50
C ASP A 43 -49.09 -5.27 -29.33
N ILE A 44 -50.17 -5.40 -28.57
CA ILE A 44 -50.39 -4.67 -27.32
C ILE A 44 -50.55 -5.70 -26.20
N LEU A 45 -49.64 -5.70 -25.23
CA LEU A 45 -49.67 -6.60 -24.09
C LEU A 45 -49.93 -5.81 -22.79
N GLU A 46 -50.83 -6.30 -21.95
CA GLU A 46 -51.10 -5.79 -20.60
C GLU A 46 -51.14 -7.00 -19.67
N GLY A 47 -50.15 -7.16 -18.79
CA GLY A 47 -50.10 -8.27 -17.83
C GLY A 47 -51.26 -8.17 -16.84
N GLY A 48 -51.34 -7.03 -16.17
CA GLY A 48 -52.36 -6.75 -15.17
C GLY A 48 -51.82 -7.06 -13.77
N ALA A 49 -52.67 -7.45 -12.84
CA ALA A 49 -52.25 -7.60 -11.45
C ALA A 49 -51.54 -8.93 -11.20
N GLY A 50 -50.24 -8.92 -10.97
CA GLY A 50 -49.46 -10.11 -10.65
C GLY A 50 -48.05 -9.94 -11.18
N ASN A 51 -47.19 -10.95 -11.04
CA ASN A 51 -45.88 -10.91 -11.68
C ASN A 51 -45.95 -11.73 -12.97
N ASP A 52 -45.99 -11.03 -14.09
CA ASP A 52 -46.25 -11.61 -15.39
C ASP A 52 -44.97 -11.82 -16.21
N VAL A 53 -45.08 -12.67 -17.24
CA VAL A 53 -44.02 -12.85 -18.25
C VAL A 53 -44.61 -12.42 -19.60
N LEU A 54 -44.11 -11.32 -20.13
CA LEU A 54 -44.59 -10.67 -21.35
C LEU A 54 -43.51 -10.74 -22.42
N ASP A 55 -43.83 -11.35 -23.55
CA ASP A 55 -42.94 -11.54 -24.71
C ASP A 55 -43.62 -10.93 -25.94
N GLY A 56 -43.02 -9.89 -26.53
CA GLY A 56 -43.55 -9.19 -27.71
C GLY A 56 -43.48 -10.08 -28.94
N GLY A 57 -42.26 -10.45 -29.32
CA GLY A 57 -41.99 -11.38 -30.40
C GLY A 57 -41.36 -10.67 -31.60
N LEU A 58 -41.98 -10.71 -32.77
CA LEU A 58 -41.51 -9.97 -33.95
C LEU A 58 -42.42 -8.79 -34.23
N GLY A 59 -41.88 -7.59 -34.38
CA GLY A 59 -42.60 -6.38 -34.77
C GLY A 59 -42.48 -5.30 -33.70
N ASP A 60 -43.15 -4.16 -33.90
CA ASP A 60 -43.06 -3.05 -32.93
C ASP A 60 -44.21 -3.16 -31.92
N ASP A 61 -43.90 -3.66 -30.72
CA ASP A 61 -44.86 -4.01 -29.68
C ASP A 61 -45.01 -2.94 -28.59
N VAL A 62 -46.15 -2.96 -27.90
CA VAL A 62 -46.47 -2.02 -26.82
C VAL A 62 -46.94 -2.73 -25.56
N PHE A 63 -46.16 -2.63 -24.49
CA PHE A 63 -46.50 -3.13 -23.17
C PHE A 63 -47.15 -2.01 -22.34
N ARG A 64 -48.38 -2.21 -21.89
CA ARG A 64 -49.16 -1.19 -21.18
C ARG A 64 -49.20 -1.45 -19.69
N TYR A 65 -48.85 -0.41 -18.93
CA TYR A 65 -49.00 -0.38 -17.47
C TYR A 65 -50.13 0.57 -17.08
N ASN A 66 -51.07 0.08 -16.29
CA ASN A 66 -52.26 0.80 -15.86
C ASN A 66 -52.33 0.84 -14.34
N PHE A 67 -52.34 2.05 -13.78
CA PHE A 67 -52.43 2.23 -12.35
C PHE A 67 -53.75 1.68 -11.79
N SER A 68 -53.71 0.47 -11.24
CA SER A 68 -54.77 -0.06 -10.36
C SER A 68 -54.26 -0.14 -8.92
N SER A 69 -55.17 -0.02 -7.95
CA SER A 69 -54.85 -0.10 -6.51
C SER A 69 -54.29 -1.46 -6.06
N ALA A 70 -54.17 -2.44 -6.97
CA ALA A 70 -53.51 -3.73 -6.75
C ALA A 70 -52.06 -3.76 -7.29
N GLY A 71 -51.63 -2.74 -8.05
CA GLY A 71 -50.39 -2.74 -8.82
C GLY A 71 -50.45 -3.67 -10.03
N ASP A 72 -49.60 -3.44 -11.04
CA ASP A 72 -49.37 -4.38 -12.15
C ASP A 72 -48.28 -5.42 -11.78
N GLY A 73 -47.97 -5.54 -10.49
CA GLY A 73 -46.85 -6.33 -9.97
C GLY A 73 -45.50 -6.03 -10.61
N TYR A 74 -44.63 -7.04 -10.70
CA TYR A 74 -43.26 -6.95 -11.21
C TYR A 74 -43.05 -7.93 -12.36
N ASP A 75 -43.08 -7.41 -13.59
CA ASP A 75 -43.13 -8.25 -14.77
C ASP A 75 -41.75 -8.53 -15.35
N ALA A 76 -41.61 -9.67 -16.00
CA ALA A 76 -40.50 -9.96 -16.91
C ALA A 76 -40.93 -9.56 -18.32
N VAL A 77 -40.29 -8.54 -18.91
CA VAL A 77 -40.63 -8.02 -20.22
C VAL A 77 -39.50 -8.29 -21.21
N ASP A 78 -39.82 -8.98 -22.30
CA ASP A 78 -38.97 -9.15 -23.47
C ASP A 78 -39.70 -8.57 -24.69
N GLY A 79 -39.17 -7.50 -25.29
CA GLY A 79 -39.76 -6.91 -26.50
C GLY A 79 -39.57 -7.78 -27.74
N GLY A 80 -38.47 -8.53 -27.81
CA GLY A 80 -38.13 -9.33 -28.98
C GLY A 80 -37.43 -8.52 -30.09
N ASP A 81 -37.79 -8.80 -31.35
CA ASP A 81 -37.25 -8.13 -32.52
C ASP A 81 -38.17 -6.97 -32.94
N GLY A 82 -37.72 -5.73 -32.84
CA GLY A 82 -38.51 -4.60 -33.31
C GLY A 82 -38.09 -3.29 -32.70
N TYR A 83 -39.02 -2.34 -32.68
CA TYR A 83 -38.93 -1.16 -31.82
C TYR A 83 -40.06 -1.21 -30.77
N ASP A 84 -39.71 -1.65 -29.58
CA ASP A 84 -40.67 -2.03 -28.55
C ASP A 84 -40.78 -0.96 -27.47
N THR A 85 -42.00 -0.75 -26.98
CA THR A 85 -42.30 0.36 -26.06
C THR A 85 -43.09 -0.10 -24.84
N ILE A 86 -42.57 0.20 -23.65
CA ILE A 86 -43.37 0.20 -22.42
C ILE A 86 -44.06 1.57 -22.28
N LEU A 87 -45.37 1.57 -22.07
CA LEU A 87 -46.20 2.76 -22.04
C LEU A 87 -47.09 2.81 -20.79
N ALA A 88 -46.87 3.82 -19.96
CA ALA A 88 -47.79 4.12 -18.87
C ALA A 88 -49.11 4.70 -19.40
N THR A 89 -50.21 4.32 -18.75
CA THR A 89 -51.57 4.72 -19.15
C THR A 89 -52.29 5.61 -18.13
N GLY A 90 -51.60 6.04 -17.06
CA GLY A 90 -52.14 6.94 -16.04
C GLY A 90 -51.10 7.76 -15.25
N THR A 91 -51.58 8.77 -14.52
CA THR A 91 -50.76 9.57 -13.59
C THR A 91 -50.34 8.76 -12.37
N ASN A 92 -49.10 8.96 -11.91
CA ASN A 92 -48.49 8.16 -10.84
C ASN A 92 -48.50 6.65 -11.13
N ALA A 93 -48.49 6.28 -12.42
CA ALA A 93 -48.39 4.89 -12.79
C ALA A 93 -47.05 4.30 -12.32
N TRP A 94 -47.14 3.06 -11.89
CA TRP A 94 -46.00 2.27 -11.49
C TRP A 94 -45.76 1.23 -12.56
N ILE A 95 -44.59 1.31 -13.20
CA ILE A 95 -44.08 0.29 -14.11
C ILE A 95 -43.19 -0.64 -13.26
N GLY A 96 -43.71 -1.78 -12.83
CA GLY A 96 -42.94 -2.74 -12.04
C GLY A 96 -42.24 -3.75 -12.94
N LEU A 97 -40.92 -3.87 -12.83
CA LEU A 97 -40.10 -4.74 -13.65
C LEU A 97 -39.24 -5.64 -12.78
N SER A 98 -39.14 -6.91 -13.16
CA SER A 98 -38.20 -7.88 -12.60
C SER A 98 -37.07 -8.22 -13.58
N THR A 99 -37.35 -8.19 -14.88
CA THR A 99 -36.34 -8.27 -15.95
C THR A 99 -36.79 -7.45 -17.15
N LEU A 100 -35.81 -6.98 -17.93
CA LEU A 100 -36.05 -6.17 -19.12
C LEU A 100 -35.09 -6.61 -20.24
N ALA A 101 -35.64 -6.99 -21.38
CA ALA A 101 -34.89 -7.35 -22.59
C ALA A 101 -35.62 -6.83 -23.83
N GLY A 102 -34.87 -6.53 -24.91
CA GLY A 102 -35.46 -6.17 -26.21
C GLY A 102 -36.41 -4.96 -26.22
N VAL A 103 -36.31 -4.04 -25.25
CA VAL A 103 -37.17 -2.84 -25.19
C VAL A 103 -36.35 -1.59 -25.50
N GLU A 104 -36.77 -0.80 -26.47
CA GLU A 104 -36.05 0.41 -26.90
C GLU A 104 -36.59 1.70 -26.24
N ALA A 105 -37.82 1.70 -25.72
CA ALA A 105 -38.41 2.88 -25.12
C ALA A 105 -39.32 2.60 -23.93
N ILE A 106 -39.26 3.49 -22.92
CA ILE A 106 -40.22 3.53 -21.83
C ILE A 106 -40.78 4.96 -21.72
N SER A 107 -42.09 5.08 -21.85
CA SER A 107 -42.76 6.38 -21.89
C SER A 107 -43.81 6.51 -20.79
N SER A 108 -43.83 7.66 -20.14
CA SER A 108 -44.90 8.04 -19.23
C SER A 108 -46.23 8.32 -19.94
N GLY A 109 -46.30 8.26 -21.27
CA GLY A 109 -47.51 8.58 -22.03
C GLY A 109 -47.96 10.04 -21.89
N GLY A 110 -47.08 10.92 -21.36
CA GLY A 110 -47.42 12.31 -21.01
C GLY A 110 -48.06 12.45 -19.63
N PHE A 111 -48.14 11.38 -18.84
CA PHE A 111 -48.64 11.42 -17.47
C PHE A 111 -47.53 11.84 -16.49
N SER A 112 -47.91 12.59 -15.45
CA SER A 112 -46.99 13.02 -14.40
C SER A 112 -46.81 11.94 -13.33
N GLY A 113 -45.61 11.87 -12.74
CA GLY A 113 -45.31 11.02 -11.58
C GLY A 113 -45.12 9.54 -11.91
N VAL A 114 -44.94 9.19 -13.18
CA VAL A 114 -44.69 7.80 -13.59
C VAL A 114 -43.28 7.39 -13.19
N ALA A 115 -43.16 6.28 -12.47
CA ALA A 115 -41.89 5.73 -12.01
C ALA A 115 -41.76 4.25 -12.36
N ILE A 116 -40.52 3.78 -12.47
CA ILE A 116 -40.18 2.37 -12.65
C ILE A 116 -39.73 1.82 -11.30
N TRP A 117 -40.16 0.60 -10.93
CA TRP A 117 -39.61 -0.06 -9.75
C TRP A 117 -39.18 -1.51 -9.98
N GLY A 118 -38.11 -1.89 -9.29
CA GLY A 118 -37.67 -3.26 -9.04
C GLY A 118 -38.48 -3.94 -7.94
N ALA A 119 -38.39 -5.27 -7.92
CA ALA A 119 -38.94 -6.12 -6.89
C ALA A 119 -38.20 -5.96 -5.56
N GLY A 120 -38.67 -6.64 -4.50
CA GLY A 120 -38.04 -6.56 -3.17
C GLY A 120 -36.86 -7.52 -2.97
N GLY A 121 -36.21 -7.97 -4.04
CA GLY A 121 -34.98 -8.77 -3.96
C GLY A 121 -34.03 -8.39 -5.10
N ASN A 122 -32.86 -9.02 -5.13
CA ASN A 122 -31.76 -8.62 -6.02
C ASN A 122 -32.16 -8.56 -7.51
N ASP A 123 -32.23 -7.35 -8.03
CA ASP A 123 -32.64 -7.05 -9.39
C ASP A 123 -31.46 -6.66 -10.28
N LYS A 124 -31.66 -6.82 -11.59
CA LYS A 124 -30.74 -6.35 -12.63
C LYS A 124 -31.51 -5.52 -13.63
N LEU A 125 -31.59 -4.23 -13.37
CA LEU A 125 -32.31 -3.28 -14.22
C LEU A 125 -31.31 -2.49 -15.06
N ASN A 126 -31.36 -2.68 -16.37
CA ASN A 126 -30.44 -2.04 -17.30
C ASN A 126 -31.23 -1.24 -18.35
N PHE A 127 -31.10 0.08 -18.29
CA PHE A 127 -31.73 1.02 -19.20
C PHE A 127 -30.74 1.60 -20.23
N SER A 128 -29.54 1.01 -20.33
CA SER A 128 -28.58 1.38 -21.36
C SER A 128 -29.17 1.15 -22.75
N GLY A 129 -29.18 2.20 -23.56
CA GLY A 129 -29.77 2.19 -24.90
C GLY A 129 -31.30 2.37 -24.93
N ILE A 130 -31.96 2.44 -23.78
CA ILE A 130 -33.41 2.65 -23.67
C ILE A 130 -33.70 4.15 -23.60
N THR A 131 -34.66 4.61 -24.42
CA THR A 131 -35.13 5.99 -24.34
C THR A 131 -36.19 6.13 -23.24
N LEU A 132 -35.84 6.80 -22.14
CA LEU A 132 -36.77 7.14 -21.06
C LEU A 132 -37.42 8.50 -21.31
N SER A 133 -38.76 8.55 -21.39
CA SER A 133 -39.50 9.79 -21.66
C SER A 133 -40.52 10.08 -20.56
N GLY A 134 -40.23 11.09 -19.74
CA GLY A 134 -41.14 11.58 -18.70
C GLY A 134 -41.27 10.66 -17.48
N ILE A 135 -40.33 9.71 -17.34
CA ILE A 135 -40.14 8.90 -16.13
C ILE A 135 -39.48 9.77 -15.08
N VAL A 136 -40.00 9.77 -13.86
CA VAL A 136 -39.52 10.67 -12.79
C VAL A 136 -38.50 10.02 -11.87
N LYS A 137 -38.47 8.69 -11.81
CA LYS A 137 -37.59 7.90 -10.94
C LYS A 137 -37.54 6.44 -11.41
N ILE A 138 -36.39 5.82 -11.25
CA ILE A 138 -36.19 4.37 -11.20
C ILE A 138 -35.80 4.00 -9.76
N ASP A 139 -36.49 3.03 -9.17
CA ASP A 139 -36.29 2.61 -7.77
C ASP A 139 -36.11 1.08 -7.72
N ALA A 140 -34.92 0.57 -7.43
CA ALA A 140 -34.68 -0.88 -7.36
C ALA A 140 -35.28 -1.51 -6.08
N ALA A 141 -35.79 -0.70 -5.16
CA ALA A 141 -36.52 -1.07 -3.95
C ALA A 141 -35.65 -1.74 -2.88
N GLY A 142 -35.36 -3.03 -2.97
CA GLY A 142 -34.48 -3.64 -2.00
C GLY A 142 -34.00 -5.02 -2.40
N GLY A 143 -32.89 -5.46 -1.83
CA GLY A 143 -32.03 -6.44 -2.46
C GLY A 143 -30.66 -5.82 -2.68
N ASP A 144 -29.69 -6.64 -3.06
CA ASP A 144 -28.42 -6.13 -3.58
C ASP A 144 -28.56 -6.01 -5.10
N ASP A 145 -28.83 -4.80 -5.59
CA ASP A 145 -29.31 -4.54 -6.93
C ASP A 145 -28.20 -4.06 -7.88
N VAL A 146 -28.38 -4.32 -9.18
CA VAL A 146 -27.56 -3.70 -10.25
C VAL A 146 -28.47 -2.81 -11.07
N LEU A 147 -28.19 -1.51 -11.05
CA LEU A 147 -28.98 -0.49 -11.71
C LEU A 147 -28.11 0.30 -12.70
N ILE A 148 -28.46 0.23 -13.99
CA ILE A 148 -27.77 0.99 -15.04
C ILE A 148 -28.78 1.95 -15.68
N GLY A 149 -28.51 3.25 -15.61
CA GLY A 149 -29.31 4.30 -16.21
C GLY A 149 -29.23 4.33 -17.75
N SER A 150 -29.93 5.30 -18.32
CA SER A 150 -30.03 5.54 -19.75
C SER A 150 -28.92 6.50 -20.23
N ALA A 151 -29.08 7.08 -21.41
CA ALA A 151 -28.19 8.15 -21.89
C ALA A 151 -28.74 9.56 -21.61
N GLY A 152 -29.85 9.66 -20.88
CA GLY A 152 -30.49 10.91 -20.46
C GLY A 152 -30.27 11.20 -18.99
N ALA A 153 -30.74 12.36 -18.52
CA ALA A 153 -30.69 12.69 -17.10
C ALA A 153 -31.69 11.83 -16.32
N ASP A 154 -31.16 10.95 -15.49
CA ASP A 154 -31.92 9.97 -14.74
C ASP A 154 -31.99 10.28 -13.24
N THR A 155 -32.97 9.69 -12.57
CA THR A 155 -33.07 9.70 -11.10
C THR A 155 -33.18 8.26 -10.65
N LEU A 156 -32.09 7.74 -10.10
CA LEU A 156 -31.87 6.35 -9.74
C LEU A 156 -31.86 6.23 -8.22
N ALA A 157 -32.55 5.23 -7.69
CA ALA A 157 -32.43 4.81 -6.29
C ALA A 157 -32.16 3.31 -6.21
N GLY A 158 -31.11 2.93 -5.48
CA GLY A 158 -30.81 1.53 -5.16
C GLY A 158 -31.85 0.97 -4.18
N GLY A 159 -31.95 1.59 -3.01
CA GLY A 159 -33.00 1.28 -2.05
C GLY A 159 -32.43 0.69 -0.78
N ALA A 160 -32.63 -0.60 -0.52
CA ALA A 160 -32.11 -1.25 0.68
C ALA A 160 -31.32 -2.51 0.33
N GLY A 161 -30.07 -2.59 0.77
CA GLY A 161 -29.11 -3.62 0.38
C GLY A 161 -27.84 -2.96 -0.13
N ASN A 162 -26.91 -3.74 -0.69
CA ASN A 162 -25.66 -3.21 -1.22
C ASN A 162 -25.76 -3.11 -2.75
N ASP A 163 -26.00 -1.90 -3.24
CA ASP A 163 -26.36 -1.67 -4.63
C ASP A 163 -25.16 -1.27 -5.49
N TRP A 164 -25.21 -1.63 -6.76
CA TRP A 164 -24.25 -1.23 -7.79
C TRP A 164 -24.95 -0.38 -8.83
N ILE A 165 -24.59 0.89 -8.92
CA ILE A 165 -25.31 1.87 -9.71
C ILE A 165 -24.39 2.56 -10.71
N ASP A 166 -24.71 2.44 -12.00
CA ASP A 166 -24.12 3.22 -13.10
C ASP A 166 -25.19 4.20 -13.60
N GLY A 167 -24.93 5.51 -13.50
CA GLY A 167 -25.85 6.55 -13.97
C GLY A 167 -26.14 6.50 -15.47
N GLY A 168 -25.22 5.94 -16.26
CA GLY A 168 -25.22 6.14 -17.70
C GLY A 168 -24.73 7.54 -18.08
N LEU A 169 -25.02 8.00 -19.31
CA LEU A 169 -24.65 9.36 -19.73
C LEU A 169 -25.75 10.32 -19.27
N GLY A 170 -25.42 11.56 -18.91
CA GLY A 170 -26.43 12.50 -18.46
C GLY A 170 -25.99 13.32 -17.26
N ASN A 171 -26.95 14.02 -16.65
CA ASN A 171 -26.76 14.64 -15.34
C ASN A 171 -27.69 13.90 -14.40
N ASP A 172 -27.15 12.93 -13.69
CA ASP A 172 -27.96 11.96 -12.97
C ASP A 172 -28.08 12.30 -11.50
N VAL A 173 -29.15 11.84 -10.87
CA VAL A 173 -29.29 11.80 -9.41
C VAL A 173 -29.23 10.34 -9.01
N ILE A 174 -28.19 9.97 -8.28
CA ILE A 174 -27.93 8.60 -7.84
C ILE A 174 -28.03 8.57 -6.32
N ASP A 175 -29.01 7.82 -5.80
CA ASP A 175 -29.24 7.60 -4.37
C ASP A 175 -29.03 6.12 -4.05
N GLY A 176 -27.95 5.76 -3.36
CA GLY A 176 -27.71 4.35 -3.00
C GLY A 176 -28.76 3.83 -2.03
N GLY A 177 -29.06 4.63 -1.01
CA GLY A 177 -30.10 4.33 -0.02
C GLY A 177 -29.51 3.76 1.26
N ALA A 178 -29.91 2.55 1.63
CA ALA A 178 -29.52 1.91 2.88
C ALA A 178 -28.67 0.66 2.62
N GLY A 179 -27.38 0.75 2.91
CA GLY A 179 -26.47 -0.38 2.85
C GLY A 179 -25.06 0.10 2.63
N THR A 180 -24.32 -0.56 1.74
CA THR A 180 -23.01 -0.13 1.27
C THR A 180 -23.03 -0.13 -0.25
N ASP A 181 -23.24 1.05 -0.80
CA ASP A 181 -23.60 1.23 -2.20
C ASP A 181 -22.42 1.73 -3.02
N THR A 182 -22.34 1.29 -4.28
CA THR A 182 -21.23 1.55 -5.19
C THR A 182 -21.71 2.32 -6.41
N ALA A 183 -21.13 3.50 -6.63
CA ALA A 183 -21.25 4.21 -7.90
C ALA A 183 -20.16 3.73 -8.88
N ASP A 184 -20.57 3.22 -10.04
CA ASP A 184 -19.69 2.65 -11.06
C ASP A 184 -19.54 3.59 -12.26
N TYR A 185 -18.31 4.07 -12.46
CA TYR A 185 -17.92 4.87 -13.61
C TYR A 185 -16.82 4.19 -14.45
N ALA A 186 -16.63 2.87 -14.33
CA ALA A 186 -15.58 2.13 -15.04
C ALA A 186 -15.62 2.26 -16.57
N SER A 187 -16.79 2.58 -17.12
CA SER A 187 -16.98 2.80 -18.56
C SER A 187 -16.52 4.18 -19.05
N ARG A 188 -16.16 5.10 -18.15
CA ARG A 188 -15.85 6.50 -18.49
C ARG A 188 -14.40 6.65 -18.87
N THR A 189 -14.15 7.44 -19.90
CA THR A 189 -12.79 7.59 -20.47
C THR A 189 -12.18 8.97 -20.24
N THR A 190 -12.88 9.86 -19.55
CA THR A 190 -12.44 11.22 -19.27
C THR A 190 -12.24 11.38 -17.77
N ALA A 191 -11.21 12.12 -17.38
CA ALA A 191 -10.91 12.42 -15.98
C ALA A 191 -12.13 12.98 -15.23
N MET A 192 -12.36 12.45 -14.03
CA MET A 192 -13.49 12.77 -13.18
C MET A 192 -13.07 13.38 -11.84
N THR A 193 -13.95 14.15 -11.23
CA THR A 193 -13.76 14.63 -9.85
C THR A 193 -14.97 14.25 -9.01
N ILE A 194 -14.78 13.31 -8.09
CA ILE A 194 -15.82 12.67 -7.29
C ILE A 194 -15.48 12.85 -5.81
N SER A 195 -16.44 13.29 -5.00
CA SER A 195 -16.29 13.45 -3.55
C SER A 195 -17.50 12.94 -2.80
N LEU A 196 -17.36 11.82 -2.09
CA LEU A 196 -18.40 11.27 -1.22
C LEU A 196 -18.58 12.08 0.08
N ALA A 197 -17.67 13.02 0.36
CA ALA A 197 -17.78 13.96 1.47
C ALA A 197 -18.85 15.04 1.27
N VAL A 198 -19.44 15.16 0.07
CA VAL A 198 -20.50 16.13 -0.24
C VAL A 198 -21.71 15.44 -0.87
N THR A 199 -22.91 15.96 -0.58
CA THR A 199 -24.20 15.42 -1.06
C THR A 199 -24.86 16.30 -2.12
N THR A 200 -24.14 17.32 -2.60
CA THR A 200 -24.56 18.21 -3.68
C THR A 200 -24.11 17.69 -5.03
N SER A 201 -24.74 18.13 -6.13
CA SER A 201 -24.27 17.81 -7.49
C SER A 201 -22.80 18.19 -7.69
N GLN A 202 -22.07 17.31 -8.36
CA GLN A 202 -20.62 17.35 -8.57
C GLN A 202 -20.35 17.22 -10.06
N ALA A 203 -19.37 17.95 -10.57
CA ALA A 203 -18.95 17.80 -11.95
C ALA A 203 -18.14 16.51 -12.08
N VAL A 204 -18.81 15.41 -12.46
CA VAL A 204 -18.16 14.11 -12.65
C VAL A 204 -17.44 14.08 -14.00
N MET A 205 -17.97 14.70 -15.07
CA MET A 205 -17.28 14.81 -16.37
C MET A 205 -17.43 16.22 -16.99
N VAL A 206 -16.71 16.47 -18.09
CA VAL A 206 -16.81 17.76 -18.80
C VAL A 206 -18.19 17.90 -19.45
N GLY A 207 -19.04 18.72 -18.84
CA GLY A 207 -20.39 18.99 -19.34
C GLY A 207 -21.47 18.12 -18.70
N GLU A 208 -21.08 17.21 -17.81
CA GLU A 208 -21.98 16.34 -17.04
C GLU A 208 -21.77 16.57 -15.53
N SER A 209 -22.83 16.44 -14.74
CA SER A 209 -22.79 16.69 -13.31
C SER A 209 -23.81 15.84 -12.56
N ASP A 210 -23.33 14.75 -11.99
CA ASP A 210 -24.15 13.84 -11.22
C ASP A 210 -24.25 14.28 -9.76
N GLN A 211 -25.33 13.87 -9.10
CA GLN A 211 -25.53 14.04 -7.68
C GLN A 211 -25.53 12.67 -7.02
N LEU A 212 -24.47 12.39 -6.26
CA LEU A 212 -24.35 11.19 -5.45
C LEU A 212 -24.92 11.43 -4.04
N VAL A 213 -25.80 10.56 -3.58
CA VAL A 213 -26.42 10.57 -2.26
C VAL A 213 -26.34 9.16 -1.70
N ALA A 214 -25.94 9.03 -0.42
CA ALA A 214 -25.84 7.73 0.26
C ALA A 214 -25.07 6.69 -0.58
N ILE A 215 -23.86 7.07 -1.02
CA ILE A 215 -22.92 6.22 -1.72
C ILE A 215 -21.68 6.09 -0.85
N GLU A 216 -21.23 4.86 -0.64
CA GLU A 216 -20.05 4.54 0.18
C GLU A 216 -18.84 4.19 -0.68
N ASN A 217 -19.03 3.70 -1.90
CA ASN A 217 -17.94 3.22 -2.75
C ASN A 217 -17.99 3.83 -4.15
N VAL A 218 -16.82 3.97 -4.78
CA VAL A 218 -16.70 4.49 -6.15
C VAL A 218 -15.69 3.65 -6.92
N ILE A 219 -16.03 3.38 -8.18
CA ILE A 219 -15.10 2.86 -9.17
C ILE A 219 -14.92 3.92 -10.25
N GLY A 220 -13.69 4.42 -10.38
CA GLY A 220 -13.28 5.36 -11.40
C GLY A 220 -13.17 4.73 -12.79
N GLY A 221 -12.87 5.57 -13.77
CA GLY A 221 -12.85 5.24 -15.18
C GLY A 221 -11.43 4.99 -15.69
N SER A 222 -11.19 5.34 -16.95
CA SER A 222 -9.89 5.27 -17.61
C SER A 222 -9.20 6.65 -17.72
N GLY A 223 -9.73 7.67 -17.04
CA GLY A 223 -9.17 9.02 -17.00
C GLY A 223 -8.24 9.17 -15.80
N GLY A 224 -7.50 10.29 -15.70
CA GLY A 224 -6.79 10.62 -14.45
C GLY A 224 -7.76 11.23 -13.45
N ASP A 225 -8.40 10.38 -12.66
CA ASP A 225 -9.51 10.69 -11.79
C ASP A 225 -9.05 11.27 -10.44
N THR A 226 -9.92 12.04 -9.79
CA THR A 226 -9.72 12.50 -8.42
C THR A 226 -10.92 12.08 -7.59
N ILE A 227 -10.71 11.12 -6.71
CA ILE A 227 -11.75 10.48 -5.91
C ILE A 227 -11.47 10.77 -4.43
N THR A 228 -12.44 11.32 -3.73
CA THR A 228 -12.39 11.58 -2.28
C THR A 228 -13.53 10.83 -1.60
N GLY A 229 -13.21 10.00 -0.61
CA GLY A 229 -14.21 9.33 0.22
C GLY A 229 -14.85 10.26 1.25
N SER A 230 -15.50 9.68 2.25
CA SER A 230 -16.29 10.37 3.26
C SER A 230 -15.68 10.18 4.66
N SER A 231 -16.52 10.01 5.68
CA SER A 231 -16.09 9.64 7.03
C SER A 231 -16.40 8.18 7.38
N ALA A 232 -16.93 7.43 6.41
CA ALA A 232 -17.23 6.01 6.53
C ALA A 232 -16.04 5.20 5.98
N ALA A 233 -16.01 3.90 6.23
CA ALA A 233 -15.05 3.02 5.55
C ALA A 233 -15.48 2.86 4.08
N ASN A 234 -14.73 3.48 3.18
CA ASN A 234 -14.98 3.49 1.74
C ASN A 234 -14.11 2.47 1.00
N VAL A 235 -14.63 1.93 -0.09
CA VAL A 235 -13.86 1.19 -1.11
C VAL A 235 -13.78 2.08 -2.35
N LEU A 236 -12.58 2.57 -2.66
CA LEU A 236 -12.33 3.49 -3.76
C LEU A 236 -11.33 2.86 -4.74
N SER A 237 -11.71 2.78 -6.01
CA SER A 237 -10.83 2.35 -7.10
C SER A 237 -10.65 3.49 -8.11
N GLY A 238 -9.40 3.82 -8.45
CA GLY A 238 -9.05 4.80 -9.49
C GLY A 238 -9.38 4.29 -10.89
N GLY A 239 -9.01 3.03 -11.17
CA GLY A 239 -9.30 2.37 -12.42
C GLY A 239 -8.06 2.35 -13.31
N ALA A 240 -8.11 3.01 -14.45
CA ALA A 240 -6.94 3.20 -15.29
C ALA A 240 -6.68 4.69 -15.48
N GLY A 241 -5.44 5.09 -15.66
CA GLY A 241 -5.07 6.50 -15.67
C GLY A 241 -4.22 6.82 -14.45
N ASN A 242 -3.75 8.06 -14.36
CA ASN A 242 -2.96 8.49 -13.21
C ASN A 242 -3.90 9.19 -12.25
N ASP A 243 -4.32 8.46 -11.22
CA ASP A 243 -5.41 8.81 -10.35
C ASP A 243 -4.93 9.46 -9.05
N VAL A 244 -5.87 10.14 -8.40
CA VAL A 244 -5.69 10.68 -7.07
C VAL A 244 -6.80 10.15 -6.18
N LEU A 245 -6.42 9.41 -5.14
CA LEU A 245 -7.35 8.91 -4.14
C LEU A 245 -7.11 9.59 -2.79
N THR A 246 -8.18 9.92 -2.09
CA THR A 246 -8.17 10.41 -0.69
C THR A 246 -9.28 9.67 0.05
N GLY A 247 -8.94 8.76 0.96
CA GLY A 247 -9.95 7.99 1.71
C GLY A 247 -10.87 8.89 2.53
N GLY A 248 -10.29 9.84 3.25
CA GLY A 248 -11.03 10.65 4.22
C GLY A 248 -10.90 10.00 5.59
N ALA A 249 -11.89 10.15 6.46
CA ALA A 249 -11.86 9.45 7.74
C ALA A 249 -12.53 8.08 7.60
N GLY A 250 -12.13 7.11 8.42
CA GLY A 250 -12.58 5.72 8.23
C GLY A 250 -11.35 4.86 7.98
N ASN A 251 -11.55 3.54 7.92
CA ASN A 251 -10.48 2.65 7.49
C ASN A 251 -10.83 2.21 6.09
N ASP A 252 -10.18 2.82 5.10
CA ASP A 252 -10.58 2.71 3.71
C ASP A 252 -9.80 1.63 2.97
N ALA A 253 -10.36 1.15 1.87
CA ALA A 253 -9.65 0.33 0.89
C ALA A 253 -9.45 1.17 -0.37
N LEU A 254 -8.20 1.53 -0.65
CA LEU A 254 -7.81 2.39 -1.76
C LEU A 254 -7.03 1.57 -2.78
N ASP A 255 -7.51 1.54 -4.02
CA ASP A 255 -6.89 0.84 -5.14
C ASP A 255 -6.64 1.83 -6.29
N GLY A 256 -5.38 2.09 -6.64
CA GLY A 256 -5.02 2.99 -7.73
C GLY A 256 -5.41 2.38 -9.08
N GLY A 257 -4.92 1.18 -9.33
CA GLY A 257 -5.22 0.40 -10.52
C GLY A 257 -4.07 0.44 -11.52
N VAL A 258 -4.30 0.95 -12.74
CA VAL A 258 -3.26 1.04 -13.77
C VAL A 258 -2.88 2.49 -14.02
N GLY A 259 -1.64 2.85 -13.75
CA GLY A 259 -1.09 4.19 -13.98
C GLY A 259 -0.23 4.61 -12.81
N ASP A 260 0.29 5.84 -12.86
CA ASP A 260 1.07 6.37 -11.74
C ASP A 260 0.12 7.12 -10.78
N ASP A 261 -0.25 6.48 -9.68
CA ASP A 261 -1.32 6.94 -8.79
C ASP A 261 -0.81 7.65 -7.54
N VAL A 262 -1.64 8.52 -6.97
CA VAL A 262 -1.32 9.30 -5.77
C VAL A 262 -2.40 9.15 -4.69
N PHE A 263 -2.03 8.54 -3.57
CA PHE A 263 -2.86 8.43 -2.37
C PHE A 263 -2.55 9.58 -1.41
N ARG A 264 -3.55 10.40 -1.06
CA ARG A 264 -3.35 11.61 -0.27
C ARG A 264 -3.85 11.44 1.15
N TYR A 265 -2.97 11.78 2.10
CA TYR A 265 -3.27 11.86 3.52
C TYR A 265 -3.30 13.32 3.97
N ASN A 266 -4.48 13.80 4.39
CA ASN A 266 -4.75 15.12 4.93
C ASN A 266 -4.69 15.13 6.46
N TYR A 267 -3.93 16.07 7.01
CA TYR A 267 -4.04 16.37 8.44
C TYR A 267 -5.35 17.11 8.76
N SER A 268 -6.38 16.40 9.18
CA SER A 268 -7.52 16.99 9.89
C SER A 268 -7.69 16.36 11.28
N THR A 269 -8.17 17.14 12.25
CA THR A 269 -8.35 16.69 13.64
C THR A 269 -9.37 15.55 13.70
N GLY A 270 -8.89 14.32 13.63
CA GLY A 270 -9.69 13.10 13.44
C GLY A 270 -8.91 11.98 12.74
N GLY A 271 -7.85 12.34 11.99
CA GLY A 271 -7.05 11.42 11.18
C GLY A 271 -7.78 10.99 9.90
N ASP A 272 -7.03 10.50 8.91
CA ASP A 272 -7.61 9.81 7.74
C ASP A 272 -7.84 8.32 8.04
N GLY A 273 -7.97 7.96 9.32
CA GLY A 273 -7.95 6.59 9.82
C GLY A 273 -6.75 5.76 9.35
N TYR A 274 -6.99 4.47 9.10
CA TYR A 274 -5.94 3.52 8.71
C TYR A 274 -6.40 2.71 7.51
N ASP A 275 -5.68 2.82 6.40
CA ASP A 275 -6.17 2.32 5.12
C ASP A 275 -5.39 1.11 4.63
N ALA A 276 -6.07 0.27 3.87
CA ALA A 276 -5.44 -0.70 3.00
C ALA A 276 -5.19 -0.05 1.64
N VAL A 277 -3.91 0.13 1.28
CA VAL A 277 -3.52 0.81 0.05
C VAL A 277 -2.89 -0.16 -0.94
N THR A 278 -3.44 -0.20 -2.16
CA THR A 278 -2.90 -0.93 -3.30
C THR A 278 -2.62 0.06 -4.42
N GLY A 279 -1.36 0.23 -4.82
CA GLY A 279 -1.00 1.10 -5.95
C GLY A 279 -1.45 0.48 -7.26
N GLY A 280 -0.84 -0.65 -7.62
CA GLY A 280 -1.23 -1.44 -8.78
C GLY A 280 -0.09 -1.50 -9.80
N ASP A 281 -0.42 -1.31 -11.07
CA ASP A 281 0.58 -1.26 -12.16
C ASP A 281 1.01 0.19 -12.39
N GLY A 282 2.24 0.56 -12.02
CA GLY A 282 2.77 1.88 -12.30
C GLY A 282 3.86 2.30 -11.32
N TYR A 283 4.03 3.61 -11.15
CA TYR A 283 4.81 4.18 -10.06
C TYR A 283 3.88 4.94 -9.10
N ASP A 284 3.59 4.31 -7.96
CA ASP A 284 2.54 4.75 -7.06
C ASP A 284 3.11 5.41 -5.81
N THR A 285 2.44 6.48 -5.38
CA THR A 285 2.94 7.34 -4.31
C THR A 285 1.89 7.62 -3.24
N ILE A 286 2.24 7.36 -1.98
CA ILE A 286 1.51 7.91 -0.83
C ILE A 286 2.10 9.28 -0.48
N ALA A 287 1.27 10.32 -0.40
CA ALA A 287 1.70 11.69 -0.19
C ALA A 287 0.92 12.39 0.93
N ALA A 288 1.65 12.95 1.90
CA ALA A 288 1.06 13.87 2.86
C ALA A 288 0.76 15.23 2.21
N THR A 289 -0.34 15.85 2.64
CA THR A 289 -0.77 17.18 2.16
C THR A 289 -0.63 18.29 3.21
N GLY A 290 -0.10 17.97 4.40
CA GLY A 290 0.07 18.94 5.48
C GLY A 290 1.11 18.53 6.53
N ALA A 291 1.52 19.50 7.34
CA ALA A 291 2.43 19.26 8.47
C ALA A 291 1.77 18.41 9.56
N ASN A 292 2.57 17.54 10.18
CA ASN A 292 2.12 16.56 11.16
C ASN A 292 1.07 15.58 10.61
N ALA A 293 1.02 15.39 9.28
CA ALA A 293 0.14 14.41 8.67
C ALA A 293 0.41 13.02 9.25
N TRP A 294 -0.70 12.31 9.43
CA TRP A 294 -0.71 10.96 9.93
C TRP A 294 -1.05 10.05 8.75
N ILE A 295 -0.07 9.29 8.28
CA ILE A 295 -0.28 8.25 7.27
C ILE A 295 -0.57 6.94 8.03
N GLY A 296 -1.85 6.62 8.20
CA GLY A 296 -2.27 5.38 8.86
C GLY A 296 -2.45 4.26 7.85
N LEU A 297 -1.77 3.13 8.07
CA LEU A 297 -1.80 2.00 7.15
C LEU A 297 -2.18 0.71 7.88
N ILE A 298 -3.10 -0.04 7.28
CA ILE A 298 -3.36 -1.45 7.59
C ILE A 298 -2.45 -2.33 6.74
N SER A 299 -2.32 -2.00 5.45
CA SER A 299 -1.43 -2.69 4.53
C SER A 299 -1.04 -1.76 3.38
N LEU A 300 0.10 -2.06 2.77
CA LEU A 300 0.55 -1.46 1.52
C LEU A 300 0.97 -2.55 0.53
N SER A 301 0.64 -2.39 -0.74
CA SER A 301 1.16 -3.23 -1.82
C SER A 301 1.25 -2.45 -3.12
N GLY A 302 2.27 -2.72 -3.93
CA GLY A 302 2.51 -1.98 -5.18
C GLY A 302 2.71 -0.47 -4.96
N ILE A 303 3.38 -0.08 -3.86
CA ILE A 303 3.71 1.33 -3.59
C ILE A 303 5.22 1.49 -3.71
N GLU A 304 5.68 2.43 -4.53
CA GLU A 304 7.11 2.68 -4.74
C GLU A 304 7.63 3.84 -3.88
N ALA A 305 6.76 4.77 -3.46
CA ALA A 305 7.17 5.92 -2.67
C ALA A 305 6.16 6.36 -1.61
N ILE A 306 6.69 6.82 -0.47
CA ILE A 306 5.94 7.57 0.53
C ILE A 306 6.67 8.88 0.80
N THR A 307 5.99 10.01 0.60
CA THR A 307 6.58 11.33 0.73
C THR A 307 5.83 12.21 1.70
N SER A 308 6.58 12.97 2.50
CA SER A 308 6.02 14.03 3.33
C SER A 308 5.55 15.25 2.53
N GLY A 309 5.77 15.31 1.21
CA GLY A 309 5.45 16.47 0.39
C GLY A 309 6.26 17.73 0.77
N GLY A 310 7.35 17.57 1.52
CA GLY A 310 8.13 18.67 2.10
C GLY A 310 7.56 19.21 3.42
N PHE A 311 6.51 18.58 3.96
CA PHE A 311 5.96 18.93 5.26
C PHE A 311 6.75 18.29 6.40
N THR A 312 6.82 18.99 7.54
CA THR A 312 7.53 18.51 8.74
C THR A 312 6.59 17.66 9.61
N GLY A 313 7.15 16.68 10.31
CA GLY A 313 6.43 15.90 11.33
C GLY A 313 5.47 14.84 10.77
N VAL A 314 5.59 14.52 9.48
CA VAL A 314 4.81 13.45 8.84
C VAL A 314 5.38 12.11 9.28
N ASN A 315 4.53 11.21 9.75
CA ASN A 315 4.94 9.86 10.16
C ASN A 315 3.95 8.82 9.64
N VAL A 316 4.42 7.58 9.54
CA VAL A 316 3.62 6.41 9.18
C VAL A 316 3.29 5.64 10.45
N PHE A 317 2.05 5.13 10.55
CA PHE A 317 1.63 4.31 11.68
C PHE A 317 0.82 3.09 11.23
N GLY A 318 1.02 1.98 11.94
CA GLY A 318 0.19 0.78 11.91
C GLY A 318 -1.12 0.94 12.71
N PHE A 319 -2.03 -0.01 12.53
CA PHE A 319 -3.32 -0.05 13.19
C PHE A 319 -3.21 -0.55 14.65
N THR A 320 -4.34 -0.62 15.37
CA THR A 320 -4.36 -1.38 16.63
C THR A 320 -4.53 -2.86 16.32
N GLY A 321 -3.55 -3.68 16.67
CA GLY A 321 -3.50 -5.11 16.37
C GLY A 321 -2.12 -5.47 15.83
N ALA A 322 -1.92 -6.73 15.48
CA ALA A 322 -0.68 -7.15 14.84
C ALA A 322 -0.66 -6.69 13.38
N ASP A 323 0.34 -5.88 13.02
CA ASP A 323 0.54 -5.34 11.69
C ASP A 323 1.70 -6.03 10.95
N THR A 324 1.69 -5.93 9.63
CA THR A 324 2.84 -6.31 8.79
C THR A 324 3.04 -5.21 7.75
N LEU A 325 4.03 -4.36 8.01
CA LEU A 325 4.35 -3.21 7.16
C LEU A 325 5.78 -3.38 6.64
N ASP A 326 5.90 -3.54 5.32
CA ASP A 326 7.17 -3.78 4.64
C ASP A 326 7.48 -2.61 3.70
N PHE A 327 8.51 -1.84 4.05
CA PHE A 327 8.99 -0.69 3.28
C PHE A 327 10.27 -1.01 2.50
N SER A 328 10.71 -2.28 2.43
CA SER A 328 11.99 -2.66 1.79
C SER A 328 12.06 -2.30 0.30
N GLY A 329 10.91 -2.25 -0.38
CA GLY A 329 10.77 -1.81 -1.77
C GLY A 329 10.36 -0.34 -1.94
N VAL A 330 10.20 0.40 -0.84
CA VAL A 330 9.56 1.71 -0.81
C VAL A 330 10.57 2.82 -0.52
N THR A 331 10.55 3.89 -1.30
CA THR A 331 11.36 5.08 -1.01
C THR A 331 10.63 6.00 -0.02
N LEU A 332 11.17 6.13 1.20
CA LEU A 332 10.64 7.06 2.21
C LEU A 332 11.35 8.41 2.10
N THR A 333 10.61 9.48 1.81
CA THR A 333 11.17 10.84 1.67
C THR A 333 10.57 11.80 2.69
N GLY A 334 11.37 12.23 3.66
CA GLY A 334 10.97 13.22 4.67
C GLY A 334 9.99 12.69 5.71
N ILE A 335 9.84 11.36 5.81
CA ILE A 335 9.07 10.67 6.84
C ILE A 335 9.87 10.65 8.14
N GLY A 336 9.26 11.02 9.25
CA GLY A 336 9.94 11.18 10.54
C GLY A 336 10.14 9.87 11.30
N LYS A 337 9.18 8.95 11.21
CA LYS A 337 9.25 7.60 11.79
C LYS A 337 8.20 6.66 11.17
N ILE A 338 8.43 5.37 11.38
CA ILE A 338 7.46 4.28 11.28
C ILE A 338 7.09 3.87 12.71
N ASP A 339 5.80 3.67 12.99
CA ASP A 339 5.30 3.30 14.32
C ASP A 339 4.26 2.16 14.19
N GLY A 340 4.55 0.96 14.71
CA GLY A 340 3.64 -0.19 14.68
C GLY A 340 2.40 -0.04 15.57
N ALA A 341 2.39 0.96 16.46
CA ALA A 341 1.34 1.18 17.43
C ALA A 341 1.20 0.06 18.47
N ALA A 342 0.13 -0.72 18.47
CA ALA A 342 -0.13 -1.67 19.54
C ALA A 342 -0.47 -3.02 18.95
N GLY A 343 0.37 -4.03 19.16
CA GLY A 343 0.35 -5.21 18.34
C GLY A 343 1.54 -6.10 18.58
N ASN A 344 1.58 -7.25 17.93
CA ASN A 344 2.86 -7.94 17.75
C ASN A 344 3.20 -7.75 16.27
N ASP A 345 3.97 -6.72 15.99
CA ASP A 345 4.10 -6.17 14.66
C ASP A 345 5.31 -6.73 13.94
N ILE A 346 5.24 -6.77 12.61
CA ILE A 346 6.36 -7.07 11.73
C ILE A 346 6.62 -5.82 10.90
N LEU A 347 7.70 -5.13 11.21
CA LEU A 347 8.06 -3.86 10.59
C LEU A 347 9.39 -4.03 9.86
N THR A 348 9.41 -3.71 8.57
CA THR A 348 10.63 -3.68 7.76
C THR A 348 10.82 -2.28 7.20
N GLY A 349 11.95 -1.65 7.51
CA GLY A 349 12.32 -0.34 6.97
C GLY A 349 12.68 -0.38 5.49
N SER A 350 13.04 0.80 5.00
CA SER A 350 13.42 1.09 3.62
C SER A 350 14.91 0.83 3.37
N ALA A 351 15.43 1.40 2.28
CA ALA A 351 16.86 1.40 1.98
C ALA A 351 17.60 2.65 2.49
N GLY A 352 16.90 3.55 3.17
CA GLY A 352 17.48 4.73 3.83
C GLY A 352 17.50 4.58 5.33
N ASP A 353 18.04 5.57 6.04
CA ASP A 353 18.11 5.55 7.49
C ASP A 353 16.73 5.71 8.13
N ASP A 354 16.23 4.65 8.78
CA ASP A 354 14.89 4.60 9.32
C ASP A 354 14.83 4.74 10.85
N LEU A 355 13.76 5.36 11.33
CA LEU A 355 13.39 5.37 12.75
C LEU A 355 12.11 4.57 12.93
N ILE A 356 12.21 3.41 13.57
CA ILE A 356 11.12 2.45 13.70
C ILE A 356 10.79 2.25 15.17
N TYR A 357 9.51 2.38 15.52
CA TYR A 357 8.97 2.03 16.83
C TYR A 357 8.03 0.83 16.65
N GLY A 358 8.26 -0.27 17.37
CA GLY A 358 7.25 -1.32 17.52
C GLY A 358 6.11 -0.88 18.45
N ALA A 359 6.46 -0.07 19.45
CA ALA A 359 5.57 0.42 20.50
C ALA A 359 5.10 -0.71 21.43
N THR A 360 3.81 -1.01 21.60
CA THR A 360 3.42 -2.03 22.61
C THR A 360 3.19 -3.40 22.02
N GLY A 361 3.99 -4.38 22.45
CA GLY A 361 3.73 -5.81 22.29
C GLY A 361 5.02 -6.58 22.08
N ASN A 362 5.04 -7.60 21.24
CA ASN A 362 6.29 -8.31 20.94
C ASN A 362 6.56 -8.21 19.46
N ASP A 363 7.41 -7.26 19.09
CA ASP A 363 7.55 -6.86 17.71
C ASP A 363 8.78 -7.50 17.05
N ARG A 364 8.75 -7.59 15.73
CA ARG A 364 9.90 -7.89 14.89
C ARG A 364 10.21 -6.64 14.08
N ILE A 365 11.39 -6.08 14.30
CA ILE A 365 11.85 -4.86 13.63
C ILE A 365 13.08 -5.22 12.79
N GLU A 366 12.98 -4.98 11.48
CA GLU A 366 14.05 -5.13 10.50
C GLU A 366 14.37 -3.75 9.91
N GLY A 367 15.56 -3.21 10.12
CA GLY A 367 15.89 -1.86 9.66
C GLY A 367 15.98 -1.74 8.15
N GLY A 368 16.61 -2.72 7.50
CA GLY A 368 16.79 -2.74 6.05
C GLY A 368 18.23 -2.39 5.66
N LEU A 369 18.40 -1.51 4.68
CA LEU A 369 19.70 -0.95 4.35
C LEU A 369 19.75 0.47 4.87
N GLY A 370 20.92 0.93 5.32
CA GLY A 370 21.07 2.24 5.92
C GLY A 370 21.63 2.11 7.32
N THR A 371 21.55 3.19 8.09
CA THR A 371 21.80 3.19 9.53
C THR A 371 20.48 3.36 10.26
N ASP A 372 19.98 2.26 10.81
CA ASP A 372 18.60 2.19 11.28
C ASP A 372 18.52 2.29 12.80
N THR A 373 17.41 2.88 13.25
CA THR A 373 17.16 3.16 14.67
C THR A 373 15.87 2.50 15.13
N ALA A 374 15.97 1.57 16.08
CA ALA A 374 14.84 1.10 16.87
C ALA A 374 14.58 2.06 18.04
N GLY A 375 13.36 2.56 18.13
CA GLY A 375 12.92 3.51 19.15
C GLY A 375 12.16 2.85 20.31
N PHE A 376 12.48 3.27 21.53
CA PHE A 376 11.84 2.83 22.77
C PHE A 376 11.43 4.07 23.60
N ALA A 377 10.18 4.10 24.09
CA ALA A 377 9.58 5.25 24.74
C ALA A 377 10.04 5.45 26.20
N GLY A 378 10.53 4.39 26.83
CA GLY A 378 11.05 4.38 28.19
C GLY A 378 12.52 4.78 28.33
N ALA A 379 12.99 4.90 29.57
CA ALA A 379 14.41 5.16 29.84
C ALA A 379 15.22 3.88 29.76
N LYS A 380 16.47 3.89 29.27
CA LYS A 380 17.27 2.66 29.06
C LYS A 380 17.33 1.73 30.27
N ALA A 381 17.32 2.28 31.49
CA ALA A 381 17.37 1.49 32.72
C ALA A 381 16.13 0.60 32.96
N THR A 382 15.04 0.80 32.22
CA THR A 382 13.86 -0.07 32.26
C THR A 382 13.95 -1.25 31.30
N TYR A 383 14.96 -1.29 30.41
CA TYR A 383 15.13 -2.35 29.42
C TYR A 383 16.36 -3.20 29.69
N THR A 384 16.27 -4.45 29.23
CA THR A 384 17.39 -5.38 29.13
C THR A 384 17.55 -5.85 27.70
N ILE A 385 18.78 -6.08 27.27
CA ILE A 385 19.07 -6.68 25.97
C ILE A 385 19.40 -8.17 26.16
N THR A 386 18.80 -9.01 25.31
CA THR A 386 18.95 -10.46 25.35
C THR A 386 19.32 -10.99 23.97
N THR A 387 19.88 -12.18 23.96
CA THR A 387 20.00 -12.98 22.73
C THR A 387 19.18 -14.24 22.91
N SER A 388 18.44 -14.61 21.88
CA SER A 388 17.69 -15.86 21.82
C SER A 388 17.47 -16.28 20.38
N ALA A 389 17.51 -17.59 20.09
CA ALA A 389 17.25 -18.15 18.78
C ALA A 389 18.08 -17.54 17.63
N GLY A 390 19.25 -16.99 17.93
CA GLY A 390 20.17 -16.41 16.95
C GLY A 390 19.86 -14.96 16.55
N SER A 391 19.04 -14.26 17.34
CA SER A 391 18.74 -12.83 17.18
C SER A 391 18.96 -12.04 18.48
N ILE A 392 19.02 -10.72 18.36
CA ILE A 392 18.99 -9.79 19.49
C ILE A 392 17.54 -9.41 19.80
N SER A 393 17.21 -9.32 21.09
CA SER A 393 15.94 -8.76 21.54
C SER A 393 16.14 -7.70 22.62
N VAL A 394 15.27 -6.70 22.65
CA VAL A 394 15.17 -5.71 23.73
C VAL A 394 13.89 -5.98 24.49
N VAL A 395 14.01 -6.13 25.80
CA VAL A 395 12.90 -6.51 26.70
C VAL A 395 12.63 -5.37 27.67
N ASP A 396 11.39 -4.87 27.69
CA ASP A 396 10.92 -3.97 28.73
C ASP A 396 10.69 -4.73 30.05
N THR A 397 11.46 -4.38 31.06
CA THR A 397 11.39 -4.99 32.40
C THR A 397 10.59 -4.18 33.41
N ALA A 398 10.18 -2.95 33.06
CA ALA A 398 9.49 -2.03 33.96
C ALA A 398 8.09 -1.65 33.47
N THR A 399 7.35 -2.67 33.02
CA THR A 399 6.02 -2.70 32.36
C THR A 399 4.86 -1.90 32.97
N THR A 400 5.09 -1.15 34.05
CA THR A 400 4.11 -0.27 34.72
C THR A 400 4.59 1.18 34.88
N THR A 401 5.81 1.50 34.44
CA THR A 401 6.45 2.81 34.66
C THR A 401 6.18 3.78 33.50
N ASP A 402 6.21 3.28 32.28
CA ASP A 402 6.12 4.04 31.02
C ASP A 402 5.27 3.36 29.94
N GLY A 403 4.81 2.14 30.19
CA GLY A 403 4.10 1.32 29.22
C GLY A 403 4.53 -0.13 29.44
N ASN A 404 4.03 -1.04 28.60
CA ASN A 404 4.68 -2.34 28.42
C ASN A 404 4.96 -2.48 26.94
N GLU A 405 6.20 -2.19 26.55
CA GLU A 405 6.66 -2.37 25.17
C GLU A 405 7.07 -3.82 24.90
N GLY A 406 7.00 -4.70 25.91
CA GLY A 406 7.14 -6.14 25.74
C GLY A 406 8.54 -6.59 25.30
N THR A 407 8.66 -7.34 24.21
CA THR A 407 9.91 -7.95 23.77
C THR A 407 10.06 -7.86 22.27
N ASP A 408 10.98 -6.99 21.84
CA ASP A 408 11.19 -6.67 20.43
C ASP A 408 12.42 -7.36 19.91
N THR A 409 12.26 -8.11 18.82
CA THR A 409 13.35 -8.81 18.13
C THR A 409 13.86 -7.95 17.00
N LEU A 410 15.17 -7.73 16.97
CA LEU A 410 15.80 -6.76 16.07
C LEU A 410 16.69 -7.47 15.04
N SER A 411 16.69 -6.95 13.82
CA SER A 411 17.62 -7.30 12.75
C SER A 411 17.97 -6.06 11.92
N GLY A 412 19.23 -5.91 11.52
CA GLY A 412 19.70 -4.75 10.76
C GLY A 412 19.38 -3.43 11.46
N ILE A 413 19.65 -3.35 12.77
CA ILE A 413 19.44 -2.14 13.58
C ILE A 413 20.78 -1.76 14.19
N GLU A 414 21.21 -0.52 13.95
CA GLU A 414 22.48 0.01 14.43
C GLU A 414 22.32 0.87 15.68
N HIS A 415 21.13 1.45 15.88
CA HIS A 415 20.84 2.34 17.01
C HIS A 415 19.63 1.89 17.82
N LEU A 416 19.82 1.84 19.14
CA LEU A 416 18.74 1.65 20.12
C LEU A 416 18.49 2.98 20.83
N LYS A 417 17.40 3.66 20.46
CA LYS A 417 17.06 5.00 20.95
C LYS A 417 16.04 4.91 22.08
N PHE A 418 16.51 5.10 23.30
CA PHE A 418 15.68 5.25 24.49
C PHE A 418 15.35 6.72 24.74
N LYS A 419 14.43 6.98 25.66
CA LYS A 419 14.03 8.33 26.08
C LYS A 419 15.18 9.22 26.56
N ASP A 420 16.17 8.63 27.21
CA ASP A 420 17.26 9.33 27.90
C ASP A 420 18.63 9.22 27.21
N GLN A 421 18.82 8.25 26.30
CA GLN A 421 20.09 8.03 25.60
C GLN A 421 19.92 7.14 24.36
N THR A 422 20.92 7.11 23.49
CA THR A 422 21.04 6.19 22.36
C THR A 422 22.24 5.27 22.56
N VAL A 423 22.08 3.99 22.24
CA VAL A 423 23.16 3.00 22.27
C VAL A 423 23.39 2.52 20.84
N GLY A 424 24.65 2.49 20.40
CA GLY A 424 25.03 1.92 19.12
C GLY A 424 25.36 0.44 19.27
N ILE A 425 24.88 -0.38 18.33
CA ILE A 425 25.29 -1.77 18.16
C ILE A 425 25.70 -1.99 16.69
N ALA A 426 26.75 -2.74 16.46
CA ALA A 426 27.18 -3.05 15.11
C ALA A 426 27.61 -4.51 15.04
N SER A 427 27.20 -5.22 14.00
CA SER A 427 27.26 -6.67 14.01
C SER A 427 28.30 -7.21 13.02
N PRO A 428 29.51 -7.58 13.49
CA PRO A 428 30.50 -8.29 12.68
C PRO A 428 30.60 -9.77 13.06
N ILE A 429 31.32 -10.54 12.22
CA ILE A 429 31.75 -11.91 12.55
C ILE A 429 33.22 -11.91 12.97
N VAL A 430 33.50 -12.46 14.15
CA VAL A 430 34.84 -12.54 14.76
C VAL A 430 35.35 -13.98 14.75
N LEU A 431 36.57 -14.19 14.27
CA LEU A 431 37.22 -15.50 14.21
C LEU A 431 38.34 -15.60 15.24
N ASP A 432 38.33 -16.68 16.02
CA ASP A 432 39.42 -17.05 16.93
C ASP A 432 40.63 -17.58 16.12
N LEU A 433 41.73 -16.83 16.08
CA LEU A 433 42.88 -17.16 15.23
C LEU A 433 44.03 -17.86 15.97
N ASP A 434 44.17 -17.70 17.28
CA ASP A 434 45.24 -18.29 18.11
C ASP A 434 44.80 -19.48 18.97
N GLY A 435 43.50 -19.72 19.07
CA GLY A 435 42.91 -20.97 19.55
C GLY A 435 42.61 -21.01 21.04
N ASP A 436 42.53 -19.87 21.73
CA ASP A 436 42.15 -19.77 23.14
C ASP A 436 40.70 -19.29 23.36
N GLY A 437 39.99 -18.97 22.28
CA GLY A 437 38.57 -18.59 22.29
C GLY A 437 38.37 -17.27 21.57
N VAL A 438 37.13 -16.86 21.36
CA VAL A 438 36.86 -15.50 20.87
C VAL A 438 36.93 -14.55 22.06
N GLU A 439 37.73 -13.51 21.93
CA GLU A 439 37.98 -12.47 22.91
C GLU A 439 37.38 -11.15 22.42
N LEU A 440 36.61 -10.48 23.27
CA LEU A 440 36.04 -9.16 23.00
C LEU A 440 36.48 -8.19 24.10
N VAL A 441 36.69 -6.93 23.72
CA VAL A 441 37.03 -5.82 24.61
C VAL A 441 35.85 -4.87 24.67
N ASP A 442 35.17 -4.84 25.81
CA ASP A 442 33.97 -4.00 25.99
C ASP A 442 34.28 -2.51 25.81
N LEU A 443 33.25 -1.74 25.47
CA LEU A 443 33.33 -0.32 25.15
C LEU A 443 34.07 0.52 26.20
N ALA A 444 33.93 0.19 27.48
CA ALA A 444 34.58 0.91 28.58
C ALA A 444 36.10 0.68 28.65
N ALA A 445 36.59 -0.45 28.15
CA ALA A 445 38.01 -0.83 28.15
C ALA A 445 38.69 -0.61 26.80
N SER A 446 37.91 -0.59 25.72
CA SER A 446 38.39 -0.43 24.36
C SER A 446 38.92 0.98 24.10
N ARG A 447 39.89 1.06 23.20
CA ARG A 447 40.43 2.31 22.65
C ARG A 447 40.12 2.46 21.16
N ALA A 448 39.49 1.45 20.57
CA ALA A 448 39.18 1.44 19.15
C ALA A 448 38.14 2.51 18.83
N ARG A 449 38.29 3.08 17.64
CA ARG A 449 37.30 3.98 17.06
C ARG A 449 37.05 3.60 15.61
N PHE A 450 35.79 3.37 15.28
CA PHE A 450 35.36 2.97 13.94
C PHE A 450 34.07 3.71 13.59
N ASP A 451 33.87 3.98 12.30
CA ASP A 451 32.73 4.73 11.74
C ASP A 451 31.59 3.73 11.46
N PHE A 452 30.73 3.52 12.46
CA PHE A 452 29.66 2.51 12.35
C PHE A 452 28.36 3.07 11.76
N ASP A 453 28.12 4.37 11.91
CA ASP A 453 26.93 5.04 11.36
C ASP A 453 27.17 5.65 9.95
N GLY A 454 28.40 5.58 9.45
CA GLY A 454 28.74 6.02 8.10
C GLY A 454 28.74 7.54 7.91
N ASP A 455 28.72 8.32 8.99
CA ASP A 455 28.64 9.77 8.94
C ASP A 455 30.01 10.45 8.70
N GLY A 456 31.10 9.66 8.69
CA GLY A 456 32.47 10.08 8.46
C GLY A 456 33.26 10.42 9.72
N ALA A 457 32.61 10.44 10.90
CA ALA A 457 33.27 10.44 12.19
C ALA A 457 33.57 9.01 12.66
N ARG A 458 34.39 8.86 13.69
CA ARG A 458 34.64 7.55 14.30
C ARG A 458 34.20 7.53 15.74
N GLU A 459 33.39 6.55 16.08
CA GLU A 459 32.76 6.41 17.39
C GLU A 459 33.64 5.52 18.26
N ARG A 460 33.68 5.82 19.56
CA ARG A 460 34.29 4.89 20.51
C ARG A 460 33.49 3.59 20.49
N THR A 461 34.17 2.47 20.27
CA THR A 461 33.53 1.17 20.11
C THR A 461 34.20 0.11 20.97
N GLY A 462 33.41 -0.84 21.46
CA GLY A 462 33.91 -2.17 21.83
C GLY A 462 34.55 -2.84 20.62
N TRP A 463 35.48 -3.75 20.85
CA TRP A 463 36.33 -4.27 19.78
C TRP A 463 36.74 -5.72 19.99
N ILE A 464 37.47 -6.28 19.03
CA ILE A 464 38.05 -7.61 19.13
C ILE A 464 39.29 -7.65 20.04
N GLY A 465 39.60 -8.82 20.58
CA GLY A 465 40.87 -9.11 21.23
C GLY A 465 42.04 -9.21 20.24
N LYS A 466 43.27 -9.13 20.75
CA LYS A 466 44.50 -9.13 19.93
C LYS A 466 44.76 -10.47 19.23
N GLY A 467 44.21 -11.55 19.76
CA GLY A 467 44.30 -12.90 19.21
C GLY A 467 43.53 -13.05 17.89
N ASP A 468 42.45 -12.29 17.73
CA ASP A 468 41.37 -12.58 16.80
C ASP A 468 41.42 -11.76 15.50
N GLY A 469 40.39 -11.90 14.67
CA GLY A 469 40.20 -11.08 13.49
C GLY A 469 38.75 -11.00 13.03
N LEU A 470 38.41 -9.88 12.41
CA LEU A 470 37.10 -9.60 11.82
C LEU A 470 37.01 -10.17 10.40
N LEU A 471 35.90 -10.81 10.06
CA LEU A 471 35.56 -11.09 8.67
C LEU A 471 35.10 -9.81 8.01
N VAL A 472 35.67 -9.48 6.85
CA VAL A 472 35.37 -8.23 6.13
C VAL A 472 35.22 -8.48 4.63
N TYR A 473 34.39 -7.66 4.01
CA TYR A 473 34.16 -7.62 2.56
C TYR A 473 34.29 -6.18 2.06
N ASP A 474 35.36 -5.93 1.32
CA ASP A 474 35.62 -4.64 0.66
C ASP A 474 34.64 -4.49 -0.52
N ARG A 475 33.50 -3.84 -0.25
CA ARG A 475 32.39 -3.73 -1.22
C ARG A 475 32.70 -2.74 -2.33
N ASN A 476 33.52 -1.73 -2.07
CA ASN A 476 33.82 -0.65 -3.01
C ASN A 476 35.13 -0.90 -3.81
N GLY A 477 35.92 -1.89 -3.41
CA GLY A 477 37.15 -2.31 -4.07
C GLY A 477 38.33 -1.35 -3.89
N ASP A 478 38.29 -0.47 -2.89
CA ASP A 478 39.33 0.53 -2.65
C ASP A 478 40.51 0.00 -1.80
N GLY A 479 40.38 -1.22 -1.27
CA GLY A 479 41.38 -1.90 -0.46
C GLY A 479 41.42 -1.44 1.00
N ARG A 480 40.41 -0.71 1.47
CA ARG A 480 40.26 -0.22 2.84
C ARG A 480 38.92 -0.68 3.40
N ILE A 481 38.92 -0.94 4.70
CA ILE A 481 37.74 -1.21 5.50
C ILE A 481 37.54 0.03 6.38
N PHE A 482 36.44 0.73 6.15
CA PHE A 482 36.16 1.96 6.89
C PHE A 482 34.70 2.19 7.23
N GLY A 483 33.76 1.40 6.70
CA GLY A 483 32.33 1.49 7.03
C GLY A 483 31.74 0.21 7.59
N ALA A 484 30.64 0.31 8.33
CA ALA A 484 29.91 -0.83 8.90
C ALA A 484 29.43 -1.83 7.84
N ASN A 485 29.03 -1.33 6.67
CA ASN A 485 28.59 -2.16 5.55
C ASN A 485 29.67 -3.13 5.06
N GLU A 486 30.95 -2.91 5.35
CA GLU A 486 32.05 -3.82 4.99
C GLU A 486 32.34 -4.88 6.06
N LEU A 487 31.71 -4.75 7.23
CA LEU A 487 31.80 -5.66 8.38
C LEU A 487 30.52 -6.48 8.57
N SER A 488 29.37 -5.91 8.21
CA SER A 488 28.06 -6.54 8.31
C SER A 488 27.62 -7.18 6.97
N PHE A 489 26.92 -8.31 7.11
CA PHE A 489 26.37 -9.14 6.06
C PHE A 489 24.87 -9.36 6.20
N ILE A 490 24.24 -8.85 7.26
CA ILE A 490 22.82 -9.06 7.56
C ILE A 490 21.92 -8.63 6.39
N GLY A 491 22.23 -7.49 5.75
CA GLY A 491 21.51 -6.99 4.58
C GLY A 491 21.75 -7.77 3.27
N ASP A 492 22.67 -8.74 3.22
CA ASP A 492 22.90 -9.54 2.01
C ASP A 492 21.86 -10.66 1.81
N LYS A 493 21.08 -10.97 2.86
CA LYS A 493 20.01 -11.97 2.81
C LYS A 493 18.74 -11.38 3.43
N PRO A 494 17.67 -11.20 2.65
CA PRO A 494 16.39 -10.75 3.19
C PRO A 494 15.89 -11.62 4.35
N GLY A 495 15.47 -10.99 5.45
CA GLY A 495 14.98 -11.67 6.64
C GLY A 495 16.04 -12.35 7.51
N ALA A 496 17.34 -12.12 7.25
CA ALA A 496 18.41 -12.62 8.10
C ALA A 496 18.23 -12.14 9.55
N LEU A 497 18.59 -13.00 10.51
CA LEU A 497 18.50 -12.66 11.94
C LEU A 497 19.80 -12.10 12.51
N SER A 498 20.91 -12.34 11.83
CA SER A 498 22.27 -11.99 12.25
C SER A 498 23.22 -12.02 11.05
N ASP A 499 24.46 -11.56 11.22
CA ASP A 499 25.43 -11.56 10.12
C ASP A 499 25.89 -12.95 9.71
N LEU A 500 25.91 -13.93 10.63
CA LEU A 500 26.21 -15.30 10.24
C LEU A 500 25.13 -15.87 9.30
N ASP A 501 23.87 -15.49 9.55
CA ASP A 501 22.76 -15.85 8.66
C ASP A 501 22.83 -15.07 7.35
N GLY A 502 23.15 -13.77 7.41
CA GLY A 502 23.41 -12.91 6.26
C GLY A 502 24.52 -13.43 5.33
N LEU A 503 25.64 -13.89 5.91
CA LEU A 503 26.77 -14.49 5.19
C LEU A 503 26.36 -15.70 4.35
N SER A 504 25.25 -16.37 4.67
CA SER A 504 24.76 -17.50 3.88
C SER A 504 24.32 -17.13 2.46
N ALA A 505 24.08 -15.85 2.17
CA ALA A 505 23.86 -15.35 0.81
C ALA A 505 25.04 -15.65 -0.15
N PHE A 506 26.25 -15.79 0.40
CA PHE A 506 27.47 -16.02 -0.37
C PHE A 506 27.78 -17.52 -0.59
N ASP A 507 26.93 -18.44 -0.12
CA ASP A 507 27.01 -19.88 -0.42
C ASP A 507 26.47 -20.19 -1.82
N SER A 508 27.32 -19.96 -2.82
CA SER A 508 26.95 -20.09 -4.22
C SER A 508 26.70 -21.54 -4.65
N ASN A 509 27.28 -22.52 -3.95
CA ASN A 509 27.12 -23.94 -4.26
C ASN A 509 26.12 -24.66 -3.35
N ARG A 510 25.61 -23.97 -2.31
CA ARG A 510 24.62 -24.43 -1.33
C ARG A 510 25.07 -25.65 -0.54
N ASP A 511 26.36 -25.75 -0.20
CA ASP A 511 26.91 -26.84 0.59
C ASP A 511 26.92 -26.59 2.11
N GLY A 512 26.39 -25.43 2.54
CA GLY A 512 26.29 -24.99 3.93
C GLY A 512 27.60 -24.41 4.48
N LEU A 513 28.59 -24.20 3.61
CA LEU A 513 29.89 -23.64 3.95
C LEU A 513 30.19 -22.46 3.05
N PHE A 514 30.69 -21.38 3.63
CA PHE A 514 31.37 -20.36 2.84
C PHE A 514 32.84 -20.75 2.67
N SER A 515 33.28 -21.01 1.44
CA SER A 515 34.57 -21.67 1.16
C SER A 515 35.18 -21.27 -0.19
N ALA A 516 36.38 -21.76 -0.50
CA ALA A 516 37.04 -21.52 -1.80
C ALA A 516 36.28 -22.06 -3.03
N LYS A 517 35.17 -22.78 -2.83
CA LYS A 517 34.27 -23.17 -3.93
C LYS A 517 33.29 -22.05 -4.28
N ASP A 518 33.17 -21.03 -3.43
CA ASP A 518 32.21 -19.96 -3.57
C ASP A 518 32.78 -18.77 -4.33
N ALA A 519 31.94 -18.18 -5.17
CA ALA A 519 32.35 -17.12 -6.09
C ALA A 519 32.98 -15.92 -5.35
N ALA A 520 32.38 -15.51 -4.22
CA ALA A 520 32.82 -14.35 -3.45
C ALA A 520 34.02 -14.61 -2.52
N TRP A 521 34.42 -15.88 -2.33
CA TRP A 521 35.46 -16.24 -1.35
C TRP A 521 36.79 -15.50 -1.53
N ALA A 522 37.17 -15.25 -2.78
CA ALA A 522 38.43 -14.60 -3.11
C ALA A 522 38.45 -13.11 -2.73
N ASP A 523 37.30 -12.51 -2.46
CA ASP A 523 37.15 -11.08 -2.19
C ASP A 523 37.14 -10.78 -0.69
N PHE A 524 36.67 -11.73 0.13
CA PHE A 524 36.68 -11.62 1.58
C PHE A 524 38.09 -11.63 2.18
N ARG A 525 38.25 -10.93 3.31
CA ARG A 525 39.50 -10.84 4.07
C ARG A 525 39.24 -11.07 5.55
N ILE A 526 40.32 -11.28 6.29
CA ILE A 526 40.35 -11.21 7.74
C ILE A 526 41.16 -9.98 8.13
N TRP A 527 40.52 -9.05 8.86
CA TRP A 527 41.21 -7.91 9.44
C TRP A 527 41.66 -8.25 10.86
N LYS A 528 42.99 -8.31 11.03
CA LYS A 528 43.63 -8.48 12.33
C LYS A 528 44.27 -7.16 12.75
N ASP A 529 43.50 -6.37 13.48
CA ASP A 529 43.94 -5.13 14.11
C ASP A 529 44.95 -5.44 15.23
N LYS A 530 46.20 -4.97 15.10
CA LYS A 530 47.30 -5.37 15.99
C LYS A 530 47.48 -4.43 17.18
N ASP A 531 47.11 -3.17 17.01
CA ASP A 531 47.21 -2.14 18.05
C ASP A 531 45.86 -1.73 18.64
N LEU A 532 44.77 -2.29 18.11
CA LEU A 532 43.40 -2.22 18.62
C LEU A 532 42.86 -0.79 18.62
N ASP A 533 43.16 -0.04 17.56
CA ASP A 533 42.75 1.35 17.41
C ASP A 533 41.54 1.53 16.47
N GLY A 534 41.09 0.45 15.81
CA GLY A 534 39.97 0.49 14.87
C GLY A 534 40.35 1.07 13.50
N VAL A 535 41.63 1.14 13.16
CA VAL A 535 42.11 1.68 11.89
C VAL A 535 42.80 0.60 11.09
N GLN A 536 42.37 0.37 9.84
CA GLN A 536 43.05 -0.60 9.01
C GLN A 536 44.48 -0.14 8.68
N ASP A 537 45.44 -0.85 9.26
CA ASP A 537 46.85 -0.55 9.09
C ASP A 537 47.54 -1.49 8.10
N LYS A 538 48.74 -1.09 7.64
CA LYS A 538 49.46 -1.88 6.63
C LYS A 538 49.83 -3.27 7.16
N GLY A 539 49.28 -4.30 6.51
CA GLY A 539 49.59 -5.70 6.83
C GLY A 539 48.70 -6.31 7.91
N GLU A 540 47.59 -5.66 8.23
CA GLU A 540 46.52 -6.16 9.09
C GLU A 540 45.43 -6.89 8.32
N LEU A 541 45.19 -6.48 7.07
CA LEU A 541 44.25 -7.14 6.17
C LEU A 541 44.90 -8.38 5.53
N LEU A 542 44.37 -9.56 5.84
CA LEU A 542 44.87 -10.85 5.40
C LEU A 542 43.87 -11.53 4.46
N SER A 543 44.35 -12.18 3.39
CA SER A 543 43.52 -13.15 2.66
C SER A 543 43.13 -14.31 3.59
N MET A 544 41.95 -14.92 3.40
CA MET A 544 41.47 -16.08 4.16
C MET A 544 42.55 -17.14 4.42
N ARG A 545 43.25 -17.56 3.35
CA ARG A 545 44.34 -18.57 3.43
C ARG A 545 45.53 -18.13 4.29
N LYS A 546 45.90 -16.83 4.28
CA LYS A 546 46.99 -16.28 5.10
C LYS A 546 46.61 -16.17 6.57
N ALA A 547 45.34 -15.89 6.85
CA ALA A 547 44.77 -15.96 8.20
C ALA A 547 44.59 -17.41 8.68
N GLY A 548 44.79 -18.40 7.81
CA GLY A 548 44.67 -19.81 8.13
C GLY A 548 43.24 -20.34 8.08
N VAL A 549 42.32 -19.63 7.44
CA VAL A 549 40.91 -19.99 7.26
C VAL A 549 40.70 -20.70 5.92
N ALA A 550 40.02 -21.84 5.93
CA ALA A 550 39.73 -22.66 4.74
C ALA A 550 38.24 -22.70 4.37
N SER A 551 37.35 -22.64 5.36
CA SER A 551 35.90 -22.50 5.18
C SER A 551 35.26 -22.01 6.48
N ILE A 552 34.09 -21.39 6.39
CA ILE A 552 33.25 -20.98 7.52
C ILE A 552 31.94 -21.76 7.45
N THR A 553 31.49 -22.30 8.58
CA THR A 553 30.17 -22.95 8.67
C THR A 553 29.10 -21.88 8.83
N LEU A 554 28.04 -21.96 8.03
CA LEU A 554 26.98 -20.94 7.96
C LEU A 554 25.83 -21.13 8.96
N THR A 555 26.06 -21.98 9.96
CA THR A 555 25.13 -22.22 11.07
C THR A 555 25.88 -22.10 12.38
N GLY A 556 25.29 -21.41 13.35
CA GLY A 556 25.81 -21.29 14.71
C GLY A 556 24.87 -21.89 15.74
N ALA A 557 25.39 -22.06 16.96
CA ALA A 557 24.59 -22.28 18.14
C ALA A 557 24.23 -20.92 18.75
N ALA A 558 22.94 -20.63 18.88
CA ALA A 558 22.44 -19.39 19.50
C ALA A 558 22.92 -19.28 20.95
N THR A 559 23.27 -18.06 21.35
CA THR A 559 23.50 -17.71 22.75
C THR A 559 22.18 -17.34 23.41
N GLU A 560 21.84 -17.98 24.53
CA GLU A 560 20.58 -17.76 25.25
C GLU A 560 20.85 -17.06 26.58
N GLN A 561 20.97 -15.73 26.58
CA GLN A 561 21.29 -14.96 27.80
C GLN A 561 20.85 -13.49 27.75
N SER A 562 20.87 -12.85 28.92
CA SER A 562 20.79 -11.40 29.09
C SER A 562 22.18 -10.79 29.19
N TRP A 563 22.35 -9.58 28.69
CA TRP A 563 23.61 -8.86 28.65
C TRP A 563 23.52 -7.54 29.42
N GLU A 564 24.64 -7.11 29.99
CA GLU A 564 24.72 -5.78 30.60
C GLU A 564 24.98 -4.71 29.54
N TRP A 565 24.45 -3.52 29.76
CA TRP A 565 24.64 -2.41 28.83
C TRP A 565 26.13 -2.03 28.70
N GLY A 566 26.63 -2.04 27.46
CA GLY A 566 28.03 -1.72 27.14
C GLY A 566 28.95 -2.94 27.00
N GLU A 567 28.47 -4.15 27.32
CA GLU A 567 29.15 -5.40 26.98
C GLU A 567 29.00 -5.70 25.49
N ASN A 568 30.03 -6.25 24.85
CA ASN A 568 29.83 -6.79 23.49
C ASN A 568 28.98 -8.07 23.55
N ILE A 569 28.02 -8.17 22.64
CA ILE A 569 27.02 -9.24 22.61
C ILE A 569 27.49 -10.33 21.67
N VAL A 570 27.35 -11.60 22.07
CA VAL A 570 27.58 -12.76 21.21
C VAL A 570 26.23 -13.37 20.86
N ILE A 571 25.81 -13.23 19.61
CA ILE A 571 24.51 -13.70 19.11
C ILE A 571 24.57 -15.21 18.85
N ASN A 572 25.60 -15.66 18.13
CA ASN A 572 25.82 -17.07 17.81
C ASN A 572 27.27 -17.49 17.99
N HIS A 573 27.47 -18.72 18.44
CA HIS A 573 28.76 -19.40 18.40
C HIS A 573 28.85 -20.31 17.17
N GLY A 574 29.78 -20.02 16.27
CA GLY A 574 29.99 -20.79 15.05
C GLY A 574 31.32 -21.54 15.05
N GLN A 575 31.64 -22.13 13.90
CA GLN A 575 32.93 -22.80 13.66
C GLN A 575 33.45 -22.49 12.25
N PHE A 576 34.77 -22.52 12.10
CA PHE A 576 35.43 -22.48 10.81
C PHE A 576 36.49 -23.59 10.72
N THR A 577 36.84 -24.01 9.51
CA THR A 577 37.92 -24.98 9.29
C THR A 577 39.21 -24.24 9.00
N ARG A 578 40.28 -24.58 9.73
CA ARG A 578 41.63 -24.06 9.48
C ARG A 578 42.28 -24.74 8.28
N THR A 579 43.23 -24.09 7.62
CA THR A 579 43.97 -24.66 6.47
C THR A 579 44.78 -25.92 6.80
N ASN A 580 44.98 -26.22 8.08
CA ASN A 580 45.58 -27.47 8.55
C ASN A 580 44.56 -28.59 8.83
N GLY A 581 43.27 -28.35 8.55
CA GLY A 581 42.16 -29.29 8.74
C GLY A 581 41.58 -29.34 10.15
N ARG A 582 42.07 -28.54 11.10
CA ARG A 582 41.49 -28.45 12.46
C ARG A 582 40.31 -27.49 12.49
N SER A 583 39.39 -27.68 13.44
CA SER A 583 38.34 -26.68 13.73
C SER A 583 38.92 -25.45 14.40
N GLY A 584 38.30 -24.30 14.17
CA GLY A 584 38.44 -23.06 14.94
C GLY A 584 37.07 -22.50 15.29
N SER A 585 37.02 -21.66 16.31
CA SER A 585 35.77 -21.05 16.78
C SER A 585 35.55 -19.70 16.12
N LEU A 586 34.29 -19.31 15.96
CA LEU A 586 33.93 -17.94 15.62
C LEU A 586 32.75 -17.50 16.47
N ALA A 587 32.57 -16.20 16.57
CA ALA A 587 31.41 -15.58 17.18
C ALA A 587 30.78 -14.62 16.18
N ASP A 588 29.47 -14.71 16.06
CA ASP A 588 28.62 -13.69 15.45
C ASP A 588 28.23 -12.73 16.57
N VAL A 589 28.63 -11.47 16.46
CA VAL A 589 28.61 -10.54 17.60
C VAL A 589 27.88 -9.25 17.26
N ALA A 590 27.44 -8.52 18.28
CA ALA A 590 27.12 -7.11 18.18
C ALA A 590 28.03 -6.32 19.12
N LEU A 591 28.94 -5.54 18.54
CA LEU A 591 29.84 -4.64 19.25
C LEU A 591 29.08 -3.39 19.70
N ASN A 592 29.23 -3.02 20.97
CA ASN A 592 28.64 -1.80 21.49
C ASN A 592 29.50 -0.58 21.09
N TYR A 593 28.88 0.48 20.58
CA TYR A 593 29.56 1.76 20.36
C TYR A 593 28.77 2.93 20.95
N ASP A 594 29.43 4.08 21.06
CA ASP A 594 28.87 5.32 21.61
C ASP A 594 28.66 6.34 20.48
N PRO A 595 27.44 6.45 19.92
CA PRO A 595 27.14 7.38 18.83
C PRO A 595 27.39 8.85 19.21
N ALA A 596 27.47 9.18 20.51
CA ALA A 596 27.72 10.54 20.97
C ALA A 596 29.21 10.88 21.14
N ASP A 597 30.11 9.90 21.21
CA ASP A 597 31.56 10.12 21.32
C ASP A 597 32.24 10.01 19.95
N GLN A 598 31.94 10.98 19.09
CA GLN A 598 32.49 11.07 17.75
C GLN A 598 33.85 11.77 17.71
N GLN A 599 34.80 11.18 16.96
CA GLN A 599 36.05 11.81 16.59
C GLN A 599 36.10 12.08 15.09
N GLN A 600 35.94 13.36 14.72
CA GLN A 600 36.08 13.84 13.34
C GLN A 600 37.46 13.46 12.78
N GLN A 601 37.47 12.92 11.56
CA GLN A 601 38.73 12.74 10.83
C GLN A 601 39.37 14.11 10.61
N GLY A 602 40.56 14.35 11.16
CA GLY A 602 41.32 15.54 10.82
C GLY A 602 41.54 15.56 9.31
N ALA A 603 41.10 16.62 8.63
CA ALA A 603 41.31 16.82 7.19
C ALA A 603 42.74 16.38 6.84
N PHE A 604 42.88 15.40 5.95
CA PHE A 604 44.17 14.88 5.51
C PHE A 604 45.11 16.06 5.24
N ARG A 605 46.05 16.31 6.15
CA ARG A 605 47.18 17.18 5.85
C ARG A 605 48.05 16.36 4.90
N GLY A 606 47.75 16.47 3.61
CA GLY A 606 48.60 15.95 2.54
C GLY A 606 50.01 16.51 2.72
N GLY A 607 50.86 15.71 3.35
CA GLY A 607 52.27 15.96 3.54
C GLY A 607 53.03 14.77 3.02
N GLU A 608 53.93 15.04 2.07
CA GLU A 608 55.03 14.18 1.63
C GLU A 608 54.79 13.19 0.48
N TRP A 609 54.40 13.66 -0.71
CA TRP A 609 54.88 13.08 -1.99
C TRP A 609 54.78 14.11 -3.12
N PHE A 610 55.68 15.07 -3.23
CA PHE A 610 55.97 15.76 -4.51
C PHE A 610 57.34 16.48 -4.46
N GLU A 611 58.43 15.72 -4.61
CA GLU A 611 59.72 16.26 -5.02
C GLU A 611 60.39 15.26 -5.98
N ARG A 612 60.21 15.48 -7.29
CA ARG A 612 61.30 15.53 -8.31
C ARG A 612 60.78 15.49 -9.76
N LEU A 613 61.41 16.34 -10.58
CA LEU A 613 61.34 16.52 -12.05
C LEU A 613 60.08 17.25 -12.56
N PHE A 614 60.06 18.48 -13.10
CA PHE A 614 61.02 19.29 -13.88
C PHE A 614 60.48 20.77 -13.98
N PRO A 615 61.17 21.75 -14.60
CA PRO A 615 61.50 23.04 -13.99
C PRO A 615 60.59 24.26 -14.30
N ILE A 616 60.78 25.27 -13.44
CA ILE A 616 60.26 26.64 -13.38
C ILE A 616 60.51 27.47 -14.65
N LEU A 617 59.55 28.35 -15.02
CA LEU A 617 59.68 29.78 -15.38
C LEU A 617 58.28 30.40 -15.70
N PRO A 618 58.04 31.74 -15.54
CA PRO A 618 57.46 32.33 -14.33
C PRO A 618 56.12 33.11 -14.51
N VAL A 619 55.66 33.62 -13.36
CA VAL A 619 54.46 34.40 -12.99
C VAL A 619 54.31 35.79 -13.64
N GLU A 620 53.07 36.21 -13.94
CA GLU A 620 52.51 37.58 -13.75
C GLU A 620 51.04 37.42 -13.29
N HIS A 621 50.69 37.66 -12.02
CA HIS A 621 50.26 38.89 -11.32
C HIS A 621 48.81 39.38 -11.60
N ASP A 622 48.03 39.43 -10.50
CA ASP A 622 46.79 40.17 -10.19
C ASP A 622 45.47 39.92 -10.95
N ALA A 623 44.42 39.47 -10.26
CA ALA A 623 43.56 40.36 -9.45
C ALA A 623 42.38 39.59 -8.81
N VAL A 624 42.11 39.94 -7.54
CA VAL A 624 40.95 39.54 -6.71
C VAL A 624 39.72 40.32 -7.14
N VAL A 625 38.55 39.67 -7.32
CA VAL A 625 37.24 40.29 -7.05
C VAL A 625 36.23 39.24 -6.56
N SER A 626 35.73 39.48 -5.35
CA SER A 626 34.57 38.88 -4.68
C SER A 626 33.23 39.36 -5.28
N TYR A 627 32.19 38.52 -5.27
CA TYR A 627 30.81 38.98 -5.48
C TYR A 627 29.91 38.59 -4.29
N GLU A 628 29.48 39.63 -3.56
CA GLU A 628 28.34 39.62 -2.64
C GLU A 628 27.02 39.85 -3.41
N LEU A 629 25.95 39.30 -2.84
CA LEU A 629 24.52 39.47 -3.13
C LEU A 629 24.05 40.93 -3.05
N LEU A 630 22.98 41.29 -3.78
CA LEU A 630 21.83 42.15 -3.37
C LEU A 630 20.83 42.37 -4.56
N PRO A 631 19.59 42.88 -4.36
CA PRO A 631 18.35 42.23 -4.79
C PRO A 631 17.45 43.06 -5.76
N MET A 632 16.25 42.52 -6.02
CA MET A 632 15.11 43.01 -6.82
C MET A 632 14.67 44.47 -6.60
N LEU A 633 14.21 45.16 -7.68
CA LEU A 633 12.89 45.84 -7.86
C LEU A 633 12.87 46.78 -9.13
N PRO A 634 11.71 47.29 -9.63
CA PRO A 634 11.22 46.99 -10.98
C PRO A 634 10.87 48.22 -11.89
N ALA A 635 10.26 47.88 -13.05
CA ALA A 635 9.30 48.62 -13.89
C ALA A 635 9.79 49.70 -14.88
N ALA A 636 9.38 49.59 -16.16
CA ALA A 636 8.92 50.66 -17.08
C ALA A 636 8.35 50.04 -18.41
N PRO A 637 7.73 50.80 -19.36
CA PRO A 637 6.27 50.73 -19.61
C PRO A 637 5.85 50.62 -21.11
N GLU A 638 4.52 50.62 -21.31
CA GLU A 638 3.69 51.05 -22.47
C GLU A 638 4.07 50.63 -23.91
N PHE A 639 3.22 49.78 -24.53
CA PHE A 639 2.22 50.16 -25.56
C PHE A 639 1.14 49.09 -25.69
#